data_AF-A0A3C2AIG4-F1
#
_entry.id   AF-A0A3C2AIG4-F1
#
_cell.length_a   1.000
_cell.length_b   1.000
_cell.length_c   1.000
_cell.angle_alpha   90.00
_cell.angle_beta   90.00
_cell.angle_gamma   90.00
#
_symmetry.space_group_name_H-M   'P 1'
#
loop_
_entity.id
_entity.type
_entity.pdbx_description
1 polymer ?
#
loop_
_entity_poly.entity_id
_entity_poly.type
_entity_poly.pdbx_seq_one_letter_code
_entity_poly.pdbx_strand_id
1 'polypeptide(L)'
;MIAANKQIHWDADTVGKNLARQLRDDFNIRILPSLSPKGSFYGTESYLYQATVGVGKTYQMVKLIGTILDYKLRTLVRAPTTKLAEEIAHQINVKFPGQAGVWYGREQDDPQKPAQKMCPRYDAINEVLALGGQPELVCGTRNSIYCRYHPKAEGEESCGYKAQSLKDKNIVVVAGDAMLSLVPRAGMKRKDISHGGSDTPGTETNYQTEKSDFDIVILDETNPFSMLEGFVEPKIFTPHKTGDNLEIEDKYDREILVQFSQFLSDLILTEDTEYLSQFEFHETVVKNKQDKIEFLEHIRETAVRYLRPQLESIEYHKLSGAEIHEENRKKLRTRQLLQKYIDICEAQKTSVEKSWGEIAALKIVEHDGVKQLNIRKRKHISHAYSELPCIILDATPQPELLKYVYNNLQFRFSEKADDGKAVKRFQLSDSTFSYKSVREPRWAARLTLLAELLSSAHGATGLICPKIAREFIDENFVTETLTNHFGALRGDNSFSDIPCVLIASRQAQPPKYVEDMVHVLTGEKLLSADKKDRHYEWYQKKDAFIIHRSGTMGWPVRNDYHPDPLVEAARSAITDDNLEQALGRTRSVRRDTNPLFEYILTNVATNRFVDGVFTLAELKAATGWVGILLHAGIWIGSGKGAAILFHIFHGLLAQRRDSLYRYIIGDPAFETPEQAAKWRKDQLKDNQSIAELVTEIDEALQNQADGVNLLHSPFPVADFREVKAKIRGSRYFAQVYVRIKNNEIPEEALQRILGDEMRHIEAKPK
;
A
#
# COMPACT_ATOMS: atom_id res chain seq x y z
N MET A 1 -1.38 -32.43 15.60
CA MET A 1 -2.56 -32.89 14.84
C MET A 1 -3.35 -31.67 14.43
N ILE A 2 -3.20 -31.21 13.18
CA ILE A 2 -4.02 -30.13 12.63
C ILE A 2 -5.41 -30.74 12.44
N ALA A 3 -6.39 -30.27 13.21
CA ALA A 3 -7.78 -30.62 12.97
C ALA A 3 -8.14 -30.10 11.58
N ALA A 4 -8.19 -30.99 10.60
CA ALA A 4 -8.68 -30.71 9.27
C ALA A 4 -10.19 -30.43 9.39
N ASN A 5 -10.54 -29.18 9.70
CA ASN A 5 -11.81 -28.65 9.23
C ASN A 5 -11.78 -28.86 7.72
N LYS A 6 -12.64 -29.76 7.25
CA LYS A 6 -12.79 -30.12 5.84
C LYS A 6 -13.26 -28.85 5.12
N GLN A 7 -12.32 -28.00 4.76
CA GLN A 7 -12.57 -26.75 4.07
C GLN A 7 -13.12 -27.16 2.71
N ILE A 8 -14.36 -26.79 2.43
CA ILE A 8 -14.96 -27.13 1.14
C ILE A 8 -14.23 -26.29 0.10
N HIS A 9 -13.53 -27.00 -0.77
CA HIS A 9 -12.72 -26.47 -1.85
C HIS A 9 -13.64 -26.03 -3.00
N TRP A 10 -13.64 -24.74 -3.30
CA TRP A 10 -14.48 -24.15 -4.34
C TRP A 10 -13.62 -23.49 -5.41
N ASP A 11 -14.00 -23.65 -6.67
CA ASP A 11 -13.44 -22.82 -7.74
C ASP A 11 -13.93 -21.37 -7.65
N ALA A 12 -13.24 -20.48 -8.35
CA ALA A 12 -13.54 -19.04 -8.34
C ALA A 12 -14.96 -18.71 -8.82
N ASP A 13 -15.51 -19.49 -9.75
CA ASP A 13 -16.85 -19.27 -10.30
C ASP A 13 -17.95 -19.65 -9.32
N THR A 14 -17.75 -20.72 -8.56
CA THR A 14 -18.68 -21.19 -7.54
C THR A 14 -18.77 -20.19 -6.40
N VAL A 15 -17.61 -19.73 -5.87
CA VAL A 15 -17.56 -18.66 -4.87
C VAL A 15 -18.23 -17.39 -5.41
N GLY A 16 -17.95 -17.02 -6.66
CA GLY A 16 -18.59 -15.87 -7.30
C GLY A 16 -20.12 -15.97 -7.38
N LYS A 17 -20.65 -17.16 -7.71
CA LYS A 17 -22.11 -17.41 -7.75
C LYS A 17 -22.74 -17.38 -6.36
N ASN A 18 -22.09 -17.98 -5.36
CA ASN A 18 -22.56 -17.98 -3.98
C ASN A 18 -22.61 -16.57 -3.41
N LEU A 19 -21.57 -15.76 -3.64
CA LEU A 19 -21.53 -14.35 -3.29
C LEU A 19 -22.69 -13.58 -3.94
N ALA A 20 -22.93 -13.78 -5.24
CA ALA A 20 -24.00 -13.11 -5.96
C ALA A 20 -25.39 -13.41 -5.39
N ARG A 21 -25.63 -14.68 -5.01
CA ARG A 21 -26.87 -15.09 -4.35
C ARG A 21 -27.01 -14.41 -2.99
N GLN A 22 -25.98 -14.48 -2.15
CA GLN A 22 -26.02 -13.90 -0.80
C GLN A 22 -26.26 -12.38 -0.84
N LEU A 23 -25.61 -11.66 -1.76
CA LEU A 23 -25.81 -10.23 -1.97
C LEU A 23 -27.25 -9.89 -2.35
N ARG A 24 -27.85 -10.67 -3.26
CA ARG A 24 -29.25 -10.45 -3.69
C ARG A 24 -30.23 -10.74 -2.56
N ASP A 25 -30.02 -11.83 -1.81
CA ASP A 25 -30.89 -12.23 -0.72
C ASP A 25 -30.86 -11.19 0.41
N ASP A 26 -29.67 -10.76 0.84
CA ASP A 26 -29.54 -9.74 1.88
C ASP A 26 -30.04 -8.36 1.40
N PHE A 27 -29.89 -8.03 0.11
CA PHE A 27 -30.51 -6.82 -0.44
C PHE A 27 -32.03 -6.84 -0.29
N ASN A 28 -32.69 -7.92 -0.72
CA ASN A 28 -34.14 -8.03 -0.70
C ASN A 28 -34.73 -8.17 0.72
N ILE A 29 -34.04 -8.89 1.61
CA ILE A 29 -34.57 -9.28 2.92
C ILE A 29 -34.16 -8.29 4.02
N ARG A 30 -33.09 -7.50 3.82
CA ARG A 30 -32.52 -6.63 4.87
C ARG A 30 -32.40 -5.18 4.45
N ILE A 31 -31.72 -4.93 3.34
CA ILE A 31 -31.41 -3.57 2.90
C ILE A 31 -32.68 -2.87 2.40
N LEU A 32 -33.42 -3.48 1.48
CA LEU A 32 -34.63 -2.87 0.93
C LEU A 32 -35.69 -2.58 2.01
N PRO A 33 -35.96 -3.48 2.98
CA PRO A 33 -36.85 -3.18 4.09
C PRO A 33 -36.38 -2.04 5.02
N SER A 34 -35.06 -1.92 5.26
CA SER A 34 -34.52 -0.87 6.15
C SER A 34 -34.64 0.54 5.57
N LEU A 35 -34.73 0.65 4.24
CA LEU A 35 -34.95 1.92 3.54
C LEU A 35 -36.41 2.42 3.61
N SER A 36 -37.34 1.61 4.14
CA SER A 36 -38.74 2.01 4.28
C SER A 36 -38.96 2.93 5.50
N PRO A 37 -39.97 3.82 5.50
CA PRO A 37 -40.27 4.68 6.65
C PRO A 37 -40.61 3.92 7.95
N LYS A 38 -41.02 2.65 7.84
CA LYS A 38 -41.28 1.75 8.98
C LYS A 38 -40.03 0.95 9.40
N GLY A 39 -38.98 0.97 8.59
CA GLY A 39 -37.70 0.27 8.79
C GLY A 39 -36.76 0.95 9.79
N SER A 40 -37.11 2.14 10.31
CA SER A 40 -36.30 2.89 11.28
C SER A 40 -36.05 2.16 12.61
N PHE A 41 -36.74 1.04 12.87
CA PHE A 41 -36.52 0.19 14.03
C PHE A 41 -35.22 -0.64 13.98
N TYR A 42 -34.63 -0.85 12.80
CA TYR A 42 -33.46 -1.73 12.65
C TYR A 42 -32.11 -1.01 12.74
N GLY A 43 -32.09 0.33 12.79
CA GLY A 43 -30.84 1.09 12.66
C GLY A 43 -30.17 0.89 11.29
N THR A 44 -29.13 1.65 11.00
CA THR A 44 -28.35 1.45 9.77
C THR A 44 -27.24 0.44 10.03
N GLU A 45 -27.21 -0.61 9.20
CA GLU A 45 -26.26 -1.72 9.31
C GLU A 45 -25.24 -1.68 8.18
N SER A 46 -24.04 -2.20 8.48
CA SER A 46 -22.99 -2.41 7.49
C SER A 46 -22.79 -3.91 7.28
N TYR A 47 -22.91 -4.39 6.06
CA TYR A 47 -22.86 -5.81 5.73
C TYR A 47 -21.53 -6.17 5.06
N LEU A 48 -20.74 -7.04 5.71
CA LEU A 48 -19.43 -7.47 5.23
C LEU A 48 -19.49 -8.81 4.50
N TYR A 49 -18.93 -8.83 3.28
CA TYR A 49 -18.81 -9.99 2.43
C TYR A 49 -17.34 -10.23 2.08
N GLN A 50 -16.79 -11.30 2.64
CA GLN A 50 -15.42 -11.73 2.40
C GLN A 50 -15.37 -12.75 1.26
N ALA A 51 -14.61 -12.45 0.20
CA ALA A 51 -14.36 -13.42 -0.88
C ALA A 51 -12.97 -13.24 -1.51
N THR A 52 -12.29 -14.35 -1.82
CA THR A 52 -10.91 -14.35 -2.35
C THR A 52 -10.68 -13.35 -3.50
N VAL A 53 -9.47 -12.80 -3.61
CA VAL A 53 -9.10 -11.94 -4.75
C VAL A 53 -9.23 -12.72 -6.06
N GLY A 54 -9.79 -12.10 -7.12
CA GLY A 54 -9.95 -12.74 -8.44
C GLY A 54 -11.26 -13.51 -8.67
N VAL A 55 -12.10 -13.70 -7.65
CA VAL A 55 -13.42 -14.39 -7.81
C VAL A 55 -14.49 -13.54 -8.51
N GLY A 56 -14.19 -12.28 -8.82
CA GLY A 56 -15.09 -11.38 -9.53
C GLY A 56 -16.06 -10.59 -8.64
N LYS A 57 -15.63 -10.19 -7.44
CA LYS A 57 -16.42 -9.36 -6.51
C LYS A 57 -17.05 -8.14 -7.19
N THR A 58 -16.23 -7.33 -7.87
CA THR A 58 -16.66 -6.14 -8.62
C THR A 58 -17.70 -6.50 -9.70
N TYR A 59 -17.54 -7.64 -10.38
CA TYR A 59 -18.52 -8.11 -11.36
C TYR A 59 -19.87 -8.47 -10.72
N GLN A 60 -19.88 -9.09 -9.53
CA GLN A 60 -21.13 -9.38 -8.80
C GLN A 60 -21.76 -8.11 -8.22
N MET A 61 -20.97 -7.15 -7.76
CA MET A 61 -21.44 -5.81 -7.38
C MET A 61 -22.21 -5.15 -8.53
N VAL A 62 -21.64 -5.15 -9.75
CA VAL A 62 -22.30 -4.57 -10.93
C VAL A 62 -23.62 -5.29 -11.25
N LYS A 63 -23.74 -6.60 -10.99
CA LYS A 63 -25.03 -7.31 -11.11
C LYS A 63 -26.04 -6.85 -10.06
N LEU A 64 -25.60 -6.69 -8.81
CA LEU A 64 -26.45 -6.18 -7.73
C LEU A 64 -26.95 -4.76 -8.05
N ILE A 65 -26.09 -3.91 -8.63
CA ILE A 65 -26.47 -2.57 -9.08
C ILE A 65 -27.66 -2.60 -10.04
N GLY A 66 -27.75 -3.58 -10.94
CA GLY A 66 -28.93 -3.76 -11.80
C GLY A 66 -30.22 -3.89 -10.98
N THR A 67 -30.20 -4.74 -9.95
CA THR A 67 -31.34 -4.91 -9.03
C THR A 67 -31.63 -3.63 -8.25
N ILE A 68 -30.61 -2.91 -7.78
CA ILE A 68 -30.78 -1.62 -7.09
C ILE A 68 -31.45 -0.57 -7.99
N LEU A 69 -31.06 -0.52 -9.28
CA LEU A 69 -31.61 0.39 -10.27
C LEU A 69 -33.09 0.11 -10.54
N ASP A 70 -33.54 -1.15 -10.49
CA ASP A 70 -34.96 -1.51 -10.62
C ASP A 70 -35.83 -0.85 -9.52
N TYR A 71 -35.26 -0.62 -8.34
CA TYR A 71 -35.90 0.09 -7.22
C TYR A 71 -35.69 1.62 -7.23
N LYS A 72 -35.04 2.17 -8.27
CA LYS A 72 -34.72 3.62 -8.41
C LYS A 72 -33.96 4.19 -7.21
N LEU A 73 -33.15 3.36 -6.58
CA LEU A 73 -32.28 3.78 -5.48
C LEU A 73 -30.99 4.40 -6.04
N ARG A 74 -30.53 5.45 -5.38
CA ARG A 74 -29.30 6.15 -5.70
C ARG A 74 -28.18 5.63 -4.82
N THR A 75 -27.06 5.24 -5.42
CA THR A 75 -25.98 4.55 -4.71
C THR A 75 -24.66 5.27 -4.87
N LEU A 76 -23.95 5.42 -3.75
CA LEU A 76 -22.54 5.79 -3.75
C LEU A 76 -21.71 4.50 -3.80
N VAL A 77 -20.81 4.40 -4.77
CA VAL A 77 -19.82 3.32 -4.84
C VAL A 77 -18.45 3.93 -4.58
N ARG A 78 -17.74 3.46 -3.56
CA ARG A 78 -16.36 3.85 -3.28
C ARG A 78 -15.41 2.78 -3.79
N ALA A 79 -14.51 3.18 -4.67
CA ALA A 79 -13.38 2.39 -5.14
C ALA A 79 -12.07 2.87 -4.47
N PRO A 80 -11.04 2.02 -4.38
CA PRO A 80 -9.80 2.41 -3.71
C PRO A 80 -8.93 3.39 -4.52
N THR A 81 -9.04 3.41 -5.85
CA THR A 81 -8.27 4.30 -6.74
C THR A 81 -9.14 4.90 -7.84
N THR A 82 -8.72 6.03 -8.42
CA THR A 82 -9.41 6.71 -9.52
C THR A 82 -9.57 5.78 -10.74
N LYS A 83 -8.52 5.06 -11.10
CA LYS A 83 -8.56 4.07 -12.19
C LYS A 83 -9.61 2.98 -11.97
N LEU A 84 -9.72 2.45 -10.75
CA LEU A 84 -10.76 1.46 -10.44
C LEU A 84 -12.16 2.08 -10.42
N ALA A 85 -12.30 3.33 -9.98
CA ALA A 85 -13.58 4.05 -10.07
C ALA A 85 -14.05 4.18 -11.53
N GLU A 86 -13.14 4.51 -12.44
CA GLU A 86 -13.38 4.56 -13.89
C GLU A 86 -13.77 3.19 -14.46
N GLU A 87 -13.01 2.14 -14.12
CA GLU A 87 -13.32 0.77 -14.56
C GLU A 87 -14.70 0.33 -14.08
N ILE A 88 -15.06 0.60 -12.82
CA ILE A 88 -16.38 0.29 -12.25
C ILE A 88 -17.48 1.06 -12.99
N ALA A 89 -17.33 2.37 -13.13
CA ALA A 89 -18.33 3.20 -13.82
C ALA A 89 -18.52 2.77 -15.28
N HIS A 90 -17.43 2.41 -15.96
CA HIS A 90 -17.46 1.86 -17.32
C HIS A 90 -18.24 0.54 -17.36
N GLN A 91 -17.92 -0.42 -16.47
CA GLN A 91 -18.62 -1.71 -16.42
C GLN A 91 -20.11 -1.57 -16.13
N ILE A 92 -20.50 -0.60 -15.29
CA ILE A 92 -21.91 -0.28 -15.04
C ILE A 92 -22.54 0.30 -16.30
N ASN A 93 -21.92 1.29 -16.95
CA ASN A 93 -22.48 1.95 -18.13
C ASN A 93 -22.53 1.03 -19.38
N VAL A 94 -21.66 0.03 -19.48
CA VAL A 94 -21.76 -1.02 -20.52
C VAL A 94 -23.07 -1.80 -20.39
N LYS A 95 -23.53 -2.07 -19.16
CA LYS A 95 -24.78 -2.82 -18.91
C LYS A 95 -26.00 -1.91 -18.75
N PHE A 96 -25.81 -0.73 -18.18
CA PHE A 96 -26.84 0.24 -17.83
C PHE A 96 -26.41 1.63 -18.32
N PRO A 97 -26.54 1.90 -19.63
CA PRO A 97 -26.01 3.12 -20.24
C PRO A 97 -26.48 4.40 -19.55
N GLY A 98 -25.52 5.27 -19.23
CA GLY A 98 -25.75 6.60 -18.68
C GLY A 98 -26.16 6.65 -17.20
N GLN A 99 -26.19 5.52 -16.50
CA GLN A 99 -26.60 5.43 -15.11
C GLN A 99 -25.49 5.79 -14.11
N ALA A 100 -24.22 5.58 -14.48
CA ALA A 100 -23.08 5.80 -13.60
C ALA A 100 -22.21 6.96 -14.05
N GLY A 101 -21.58 7.65 -13.09
CA GLY A 101 -20.50 8.60 -13.36
C GLY A 101 -19.49 8.66 -12.23
N VAL A 102 -18.25 8.98 -12.58
CA VAL A 102 -17.13 9.13 -11.64
C VAL A 102 -17.05 10.58 -11.19
N TRP A 103 -16.86 10.79 -9.88
CA TRP A 103 -16.55 12.11 -9.34
C TRP A 103 -15.05 12.26 -9.12
N TYR A 104 -14.44 13.23 -9.80
CA TYR A 104 -13.03 13.57 -9.68
C TYR A 104 -12.83 14.74 -8.72
N GLY A 105 -11.84 14.58 -7.83
CA GLY A 105 -11.34 15.64 -6.96
C GLY A 105 -10.70 16.80 -7.75
N ARG A 106 -10.44 17.92 -7.08
CA ARG A 106 -9.87 19.11 -7.73
C ARG A 106 -8.42 18.90 -8.18
N GLU A 107 -7.64 18.12 -7.43
CA GLU A 107 -6.25 17.81 -7.76
C GLU A 107 -6.06 16.74 -8.83
N GLN A 108 -7.10 15.99 -9.17
CA GLN A 108 -7.01 14.90 -10.15
C GLN A 108 -6.79 15.49 -11.56
N ASP A 109 -6.12 14.74 -12.42
CA ASP A 109 -6.00 15.08 -13.84
C ASP A 109 -7.38 15.07 -14.50
N ASP A 110 -7.60 15.97 -15.44
CA ASP A 110 -8.83 16.07 -16.21
C ASP A 110 -8.81 15.02 -17.34
N PRO A 111 -9.72 14.02 -17.34
CA PRO A 111 -9.75 12.99 -18.37
C PRO A 111 -9.98 13.54 -19.79
N GLN A 112 -10.60 14.73 -19.91
CA GLN A 112 -10.83 15.39 -21.20
C GLN A 112 -9.64 16.23 -21.63
N LYS A 113 -8.72 16.58 -20.70
CA LYS A 113 -7.56 17.44 -20.94
C LYS A 113 -6.33 16.89 -20.21
N PRO A 114 -5.69 15.84 -20.75
CA PRO A 114 -4.48 15.27 -20.17
C PRO A 114 -3.40 16.34 -19.98
N ALA A 115 -2.72 16.34 -18.84
CA ALA A 115 -1.79 17.38 -18.34
C ALA A 115 -2.41 18.64 -17.69
N GLN A 116 -3.74 18.70 -17.56
CA GLN A 116 -4.42 19.72 -16.78
C GLN A 116 -5.16 19.07 -15.60
N LYS A 117 -5.10 19.68 -14.41
CA LYS A 117 -5.94 19.26 -13.27
C LYS A 117 -7.41 19.63 -13.51
N MET A 118 -8.35 18.88 -12.95
CA MET A 118 -9.78 19.18 -12.93
C MET A 118 -10.07 20.62 -12.50
N CYS A 119 -9.30 21.14 -11.53
CA CYS A 119 -9.24 22.57 -11.26
C CYS A 119 -7.88 23.14 -11.72
N PRO A 120 -7.84 23.94 -12.81
CA PRO A 120 -6.60 24.56 -13.29
C PRO A 120 -5.96 25.52 -12.28
N ARG A 121 -6.72 25.95 -11.27
CA ARG A 121 -6.27 26.79 -10.17
C ARG A 121 -6.34 26.07 -8.83
N TYR A 122 -6.09 24.76 -8.83
CA TYR A 122 -6.08 23.95 -7.62
C TYR A 122 -5.17 24.54 -6.55
N ASP A 123 -3.96 24.98 -6.90
CA ASP A 123 -3.00 25.48 -5.91
C ASP A 123 -3.55 26.70 -5.15
N ALA A 124 -4.19 27.65 -5.86
CA ALA A 124 -4.86 28.79 -5.23
C ALA A 124 -6.06 28.37 -4.36
N ILE A 125 -6.86 27.39 -4.81
CA ILE A 125 -7.96 26.82 -4.02
C ILE A 125 -7.43 26.15 -2.75
N ASN A 126 -6.32 25.42 -2.85
CA ASN A 126 -5.72 24.69 -1.75
C ASN A 126 -5.25 25.66 -0.65
N GLU A 127 -4.61 26.77 -1.02
CA GLU A 127 -4.20 27.80 -0.06
C GLU A 127 -5.40 28.46 0.63
N VAL A 128 -6.47 28.77 -0.12
CA VAL A 128 -7.71 29.31 0.48
C VAL A 128 -8.39 28.31 1.42
N LEU A 129 -8.44 27.02 1.05
CA LEU A 129 -8.97 25.98 1.92
C LEU A 129 -8.10 25.79 3.17
N ALA A 130 -6.78 25.91 3.04
CA ALA A 130 -5.86 25.86 4.18
C ALA A 130 -6.11 27.02 5.16
N LEU A 131 -6.52 28.19 4.66
CA LEU A 131 -7.00 29.34 5.44
C LEU A 131 -8.42 29.17 6.03
N GLY A 132 -9.14 28.09 5.69
CA GLY A 132 -10.53 27.89 6.11
C GLY A 132 -11.53 28.70 5.30
N GLY A 133 -11.09 29.33 4.22
CA GLY A 133 -11.93 30.01 3.26
C GLY A 133 -12.73 29.04 2.40
N GLN A 134 -13.75 29.58 1.73
CA GLN A 134 -14.55 28.81 0.79
C GLN A 134 -13.94 28.88 -0.62
N PRO A 135 -14.03 27.81 -1.42
CA PRO A 135 -13.54 27.81 -2.81
C PRO A 135 -14.04 28.98 -3.65
N GLU A 136 -15.21 29.52 -3.33
CA GLU A 136 -15.87 30.67 -3.95
C GLU A 136 -15.02 31.95 -3.95
N LEU A 137 -14.06 32.11 -3.03
CA LEU A 137 -13.16 33.27 -3.03
C LEU A 137 -12.25 33.28 -4.26
N VAL A 138 -11.74 32.11 -4.66
CA VAL A 138 -10.94 31.96 -5.90
C VAL A 138 -11.85 31.77 -7.11
N CYS A 139 -12.94 31.01 -6.93
CA CYS A 139 -13.82 30.58 -8.03
C CYS A 139 -14.77 31.69 -8.51
N GLY A 140 -15.12 32.63 -7.63
CA GLY A 140 -16.11 33.68 -7.84
C GLY A 140 -17.56 33.24 -7.59
N THR A 141 -18.44 34.22 -7.44
CA THR A 141 -19.89 34.08 -7.16
C THR A 141 -20.69 34.96 -8.12
N ARG A 142 -22.03 35.01 -8.00
CA ARG A 142 -22.83 35.94 -8.82
C ARG A 142 -22.57 37.41 -8.48
N ASN A 143 -22.10 37.67 -7.26
CA ASN A 143 -21.85 39.01 -6.74
C ASN A 143 -20.36 39.39 -6.81
N SER A 144 -19.52 38.55 -7.44
CA SER A 144 -18.10 38.81 -7.61
C SER A 144 -17.64 38.36 -9.00
N ILE A 145 -16.46 38.80 -9.41
CA ILE A 145 -15.88 38.37 -10.68
C ILE A 145 -15.61 36.86 -10.61
N TYR A 146 -16.07 36.14 -11.63
CA TYR A 146 -15.80 34.73 -11.78
C TYR A 146 -14.34 34.48 -12.16
N CYS A 147 -13.76 33.39 -11.65
CA CYS A 147 -12.51 32.87 -12.17
C CYS A 147 -12.61 32.68 -13.69
N ARG A 148 -11.52 32.95 -14.43
CA ARG A 148 -11.49 32.81 -15.89
C ARG A 148 -11.92 31.43 -16.43
N TYR A 149 -11.77 30.38 -15.62
CA TYR A 149 -12.17 29.00 -15.96
C TYR A 149 -13.56 28.62 -15.46
N HIS A 150 -14.29 29.55 -14.86
CA HIS A 150 -15.62 29.28 -14.34
C HIS A 150 -16.61 29.17 -15.50
N PRO A 151 -17.58 28.23 -15.48
CA PRO A 151 -18.56 28.07 -16.57
C PRO A 151 -19.44 29.30 -16.85
N LYS A 152 -19.44 30.30 -15.96
CA LYS A 152 -20.18 31.56 -16.09
C LYS A 152 -19.30 32.77 -16.40
N ALA A 153 -18.00 32.59 -16.60
CA ALA A 153 -17.12 33.66 -17.05
C ALA A 153 -17.20 33.78 -18.58
N GLU A 154 -17.07 34.99 -19.13
CA GLU A 154 -17.08 35.26 -20.57
C GLU A 154 -15.74 34.89 -21.27
N GLY A 155 -15.04 33.84 -20.79
CA GLY A 155 -13.63 33.54 -21.14
C GLY A 155 -13.34 32.10 -21.63
N GLU A 156 -12.12 31.63 -21.34
CA GLU A 156 -11.51 30.33 -21.72
C GLU A 156 -12.42 29.10 -21.45
N GLU A 157 -12.05 27.93 -21.99
CA GLU A 157 -12.77 26.67 -21.74
C GLU A 157 -12.96 26.39 -20.23
N SER A 158 -14.16 25.95 -19.85
CA SER A 158 -14.54 25.73 -18.45
C SER A 158 -13.67 24.68 -17.76
N CYS A 159 -13.40 24.87 -16.46
CA CYS A 159 -12.71 23.87 -15.65
C CYS A 159 -13.53 22.59 -15.49
N GLY A 160 -12.87 21.44 -15.64
CA GLY A 160 -13.49 20.13 -15.51
C GLY A 160 -14.23 19.96 -14.19
N TYR A 161 -13.69 20.46 -13.07
CA TYR A 161 -14.27 20.27 -11.74
C TYR A 161 -15.70 20.84 -11.61
N LYS A 162 -15.96 22.06 -12.11
CA LYS A 162 -17.31 22.68 -12.05
C LYS A 162 -18.21 22.21 -13.18
N ALA A 163 -17.65 21.71 -14.28
CA ALA A 163 -18.41 21.08 -15.36
C ALA A 163 -19.00 19.72 -14.96
N GLN A 164 -18.40 19.03 -13.96
CA GLN A 164 -18.94 17.78 -13.42
C GLN A 164 -20.34 17.97 -12.81
N SER A 165 -21.33 17.28 -13.39
CA SER A 165 -22.66 17.13 -12.82
C SER A 165 -23.06 15.66 -12.87
N LEU A 166 -23.28 15.08 -11.69
CA LEU A 166 -23.77 13.71 -11.50
C LEU A 166 -25.17 13.70 -10.88
N LYS A 167 -25.87 14.85 -10.87
CA LYS A 167 -27.18 15.00 -10.22
C LYS A 167 -28.25 14.07 -10.79
N ASP A 168 -28.15 13.76 -12.08
CA ASP A 168 -29.03 12.86 -12.83
C ASP A 168 -28.60 11.38 -12.77
N LYS A 169 -27.42 11.08 -12.21
CA LYS A 169 -26.89 9.71 -12.16
C LYS A 169 -27.43 8.92 -10.98
N ASN A 170 -27.90 7.71 -11.21
CA ASN A 170 -28.33 6.84 -10.11
C ASN A 170 -27.13 6.25 -9.37
N ILE A 171 -25.98 6.08 -10.05
CA ILE A 171 -24.76 5.57 -9.43
C ILE A 171 -23.66 6.63 -9.50
N VAL A 172 -23.12 7.01 -8.34
CA VAL A 172 -21.97 7.91 -8.24
C VAL A 172 -20.79 7.11 -7.73
N VAL A 173 -19.71 7.08 -8.50
CA VAL A 173 -18.48 6.38 -8.13
C VAL A 173 -17.45 7.39 -7.65
N VAL A 174 -16.85 7.15 -6.49
CA VAL A 174 -15.80 7.99 -5.90
C VAL A 174 -14.55 7.15 -5.64
N ALA A 175 -13.38 7.80 -5.62
CA ALA A 175 -12.11 7.16 -5.30
C ALA A 175 -11.61 7.59 -3.92
N GLY A 176 -11.09 6.61 -3.16
CA GLY A 176 -10.42 6.81 -1.89
C GLY A 176 -11.35 7.04 -0.69
N ASP A 177 -10.86 6.69 0.51
CA ASP A 177 -11.63 6.78 1.76
C ASP A 177 -11.83 8.20 2.26
N ALA A 178 -10.95 9.12 1.89
CA ALA A 178 -11.05 10.52 2.31
C ALA A 178 -12.41 11.14 1.93
N MET A 179 -13.00 10.71 0.81
CA MET A 179 -14.32 11.14 0.37
C MET A 179 -15.44 10.79 1.36
N LEU A 180 -15.31 9.70 2.12
CA LEU A 180 -16.31 9.29 3.11
C LEU A 180 -16.32 10.21 4.33
N SER A 181 -15.26 10.97 4.57
CA SER A 181 -15.21 11.99 5.65
C SER A 181 -15.82 13.34 5.24
N LEU A 182 -16.22 13.49 3.97
CA LEU A 182 -16.68 14.75 3.39
C LEU A 182 -18.15 14.67 2.97
N VAL A 183 -18.93 15.73 3.23
CA VAL A 183 -20.30 15.82 2.69
C VAL A 183 -20.32 15.83 1.16
N PRO A 184 -21.39 15.31 0.52
CA PRO A 184 -21.52 15.30 -0.94
C PRO A 184 -21.32 16.69 -1.55
N ARG A 185 -20.51 16.76 -2.62
CA ARG A 185 -20.24 18.02 -3.33
C ARG A 185 -21.46 18.41 -4.18
N ALA A 186 -21.58 19.69 -4.53
CA ALA A 186 -22.75 20.22 -5.22
C ALA A 186 -23.13 19.48 -6.53
N GLY A 187 -22.14 18.97 -7.28
CA GLY A 187 -22.37 18.17 -8.49
C GLY A 187 -22.77 16.71 -8.21
N MET A 188 -22.52 16.21 -6.99
CA MET A 188 -22.91 14.86 -6.55
C MET A 188 -24.30 14.82 -5.92
N LYS A 189 -24.80 15.96 -5.43
CA LYS A 189 -26.10 16.04 -4.76
C LYS A 189 -27.22 15.52 -5.64
N ARG A 190 -28.24 14.91 -5.04
CA ARG A 190 -29.43 14.47 -5.76
C ARG A 190 -30.07 15.69 -6.41
N LYS A 191 -30.62 15.54 -7.62
CA LYS A 191 -31.45 16.58 -8.21
C LYS A 191 -32.68 16.77 -7.31
N ASP A 192 -32.88 17.99 -6.79
CA ASP A 192 -34.05 18.32 -5.98
C ASP A 192 -35.32 17.91 -6.74
N ILE A 193 -36.06 16.95 -6.20
CA ILE A 193 -37.41 16.64 -6.66
C ILE A 193 -38.31 17.64 -5.95
N SER A 194 -38.25 18.90 -6.34
CA SER A 194 -39.23 19.89 -5.90
C SER A 194 -40.58 19.51 -6.50
N HIS A 195 -41.42 18.81 -5.74
CA HIS A 195 -42.87 18.99 -5.91
C HIS A 195 -43.15 20.44 -5.54
N GLY A 196 -43.77 21.17 -6.48
CA GLY A 196 -43.94 22.61 -6.40
C GLY A 196 -44.52 23.06 -5.05
N GLY A 197 -43.77 23.88 -4.34
CA GLY A 197 -44.18 24.56 -3.13
C GLY A 197 -43.39 25.86 -3.06
N SER A 198 -44.11 26.97 -3.20
CA SER A 198 -43.61 28.34 -3.28
C SER A 198 -42.74 28.73 -2.08
N ASP A 199 -41.66 29.46 -2.38
CA ASP A 199 -40.82 30.17 -1.43
C ASP A 199 -41.63 31.15 -0.57
N THR A 200 -41.67 30.91 0.74
CA THR A 200 -41.81 31.98 1.74
C THR A 200 -40.85 31.70 2.90
N PRO A 201 -39.94 32.63 3.22
CA PRO A 201 -39.00 32.47 4.32
C PRO A 201 -39.64 32.92 5.64
N GLY A 202 -39.51 32.08 6.66
CA GLY A 202 -39.82 32.43 8.04
C GLY A 202 -40.93 31.57 8.65
N THR A 203 -40.56 30.43 9.25
CA THR A 203 -40.99 29.96 10.57
C THR A 203 -40.41 28.57 10.79
N GLU A 204 -39.75 28.39 11.93
CA GLU A 204 -39.33 27.08 12.42
C GLU A 204 -40.55 26.17 12.58
N THR A 205 -40.32 24.85 12.50
CA THR A 205 -41.28 23.74 12.46
C THR A 205 -41.76 23.35 11.06
N ASN A 206 -40.90 22.65 10.32
CA ASN A 206 -41.34 21.60 9.40
C ASN A 206 -40.24 20.54 9.30
N TYR A 207 -40.45 19.40 9.98
CA TYR A 207 -39.80 18.14 9.68
C TYR A 207 -40.29 17.64 8.29
N GLN A 208 -39.93 18.35 7.22
CA GLN A 208 -39.88 17.74 5.90
C GLN A 208 -38.52 17.07 5.81
N THR A 209 -38.51 15.75 5.98
CA THR A 209 -37.33 14.91 5.82
C THR A 209 -36.80 15.07 4.39
N GLU A 210 -35.85 15.98 4.18
CA GLU A 210 -35.08 16.06 2.93
C GLU A 210 -34.53 14.66 2.64
N LYS A 211 -34.89 14.11 1.49
CA LYS A 211 -34.41 12.80 1.08
C LYS A 211 -32.88 12.85 0.96
N SER A 212 -32.19 11.91 1.57
CA SER A 212 -30.73 11.82 1.53
C SER A 212 -30.20 11.80 0.09
N ASP A 213 -29.00 12.37 -0.09
CA ASP A 213 -28.31 12.43 -1.39
C ASP A 213 -28.04 11.03 -1.97
N PHE A 214 -27.92 10.02 -1.11
CA PHE A 214 -27.75 8.62 -1.45
C PHE A 214 -28.66 7.75 -0.58
N ASP A 215 -29.12 6.64 -1.14
CA ASP A 215 -29.93 5.64 -0.43
C ASP A 215 -29.05 4.50 0.11
N ILE A 216 -27.95 4.15 -0.59
CA ILE A 216 -27.06 3.02 -0.24
C ILE A 216 -25.60 3.41 -0.48
N VAL A 217 -24.70 2.87 0.33
CA VAL A 217 -23.23 2.92 0.12
C VAL A 217 -22.70 1.52 -0.19
N ILE A 218 -21.85 1.40 -1.21
CA ILE A 218 -21.10 0.18 -1.51
C ILE A 218 -19.60 0.49 -1.48
N LEU A 219 -18.84 -0.29 -0.72
CA LEU A 219 -17.39 -0.16 -0.57
C LEU A 219 -16.71 -1.36 -1.22
N ASP A 220 -15.88 -1.11 -2.23
CA ASP A 220 -14.97 -2.12 -2.79
C ASP A 220 -13.59 -1.94 -2.13
N GLU A 221 -13.12 -2.98 -1.43
CA GLU A 221 -11.89 -3.05 -0.62
C GLU A 221 -11.77 -1.97 0.47
N THR A 222 -11.74 -2.39 1.72
CA THR A 222 -11.59 -1.47 2.87
C THR A 222 -10.16 -1.40 3.40
N ASN A 223 -9.89 -0.34 4.16
CA ASN A 223 -8.70 -0.23 4.98
C ASN A 223 -9.09 0.50 6.28
N PRO A 224 -9.08 -0.15 7.46
CA PRO A 224 -9.47 0.49 8.71
C PRO A 224 -8.59 1.72 9.05
N PHE A 225 -7.33 1.74 8.60
CA PHE A 225 -6.39 2.81 8.91
C PHE A 225 -6.52 4.05 8.03
N SER A 226 -7.35 3.99 6.99
CA SER A 226 -7.63 5.15 6.14
C SER A 226 -8.31 6.31 6.89
N MET A 227 -8.89 6.01 8.05
CA MET A 227 -9.49 6.99 8.95
C MET A 227 -8.47 7.61 9.92
N LEU A 228 -7.20 7.24 9.88
CA LEU A 228 -6.17 7.80 10.77
C LEU A 228 -5.39 8.94 10.10
N GLU A 229 -5.08 9.97 10.87
CA GLU A 229 -4.19 11.08 10.50
C GLU A 229 -2.99 11.19 11.45
N GLY A 230 -1.89 11.80 10.98
CA GLY A 230 -0.68 12.02 11.78
C GLY A 230 0.30 10.83 11.81
N PHE A 231 -0.03 9.74 11.10
CA PHE A 231 0.79 8.52 11.05
C PHE A 231 1.69 8.44 9.81
N VAL A 232 1.12 8.67 8.62
CA VAL A 232 1.86 8.70 7.34
C VAL A 232 2.42 10.09 7.08
N GLU A 233 1.59 11.12 7.24
CA GLU A 233 1.96 12.53 7.18
C GLU A 233 1.89 13.12 8.60
N PRO A 234 3.03 13.32 9.28
CA PRO A 234 3.06 13.82 10.66
C PRO A 234 2.46 15.22 10.79
N LYS A 235 1.69 15.46 11.87
CA LYS A 235 1.16 16.78 12.20
C LYS A 235 1.92 17.35 13.38
N ILE A 236 3.00 18.06 13.05
CA ILE A 236 4.00 18.49 14.02
C ILE A 236 3.63 19.82 14.68
N PHE A 237 3.65 19.86 16.01
CA PHE A 237 3.77 21.07 16.82
C PHE A 237 5.22 21.21 17.31
N THR A 238 5.83 22.38 17.13
CA THR A 238 7.23 22.64 17.50
C THR A 238 7.29 23.69 18.61
N PRO A 239 7.91 23.38 19.76
CA PRO A 239 8.14 24.33 20.85
C PRO A 239 8.87 25.60 20.40
N HIS A 240 8.66 26.71 21.12
CA HIS A 240 9.32 28.03 20.92
C HIS A 240 9.10 28.73 19.57
N LYS A 241 8.43 28.10 18.60
CA LYS A 241 8.02 28.73 17.34
C LYS A 241 6.57 29.27 17.38
N THR A 242 5.92 29.24 18.55
CA THR A 242 4.46 29.32 18.69
C THR A 242 4.05 30.24 19.84
N GLY A 243 3.02 31.07 19.62
CA GLY A 243 2.48 32.04 20.59
C GLY A 243 2.56 33.48 20.08
N ASP A 244 3.76 34.01 19.89
CA ASP A 244 3.98 35.45 19.58
C ASP A 244 3.37 35.92 18.25
N ASN A 245 3.09 34.98 17.35
CA ASN A 245 2.57 35.21 16.00
C ASN A 245 1.06 34.94 15.83
N LEU A 246 0.30 34.72 16.91
CA LEU A 246 -1.17 34.58 16.83
C LEU A 246 -1.81 35.91 16.43
N GLU A 247 -2.49 35.92 15.28
CA GLU A 247 -3.23 37.07 14.76
C GLU A 247 -4.69 37.02 15.26
N ILE A 248 -4.87 37.42 16.52
CA ILE A 248 -6.17 37.45 17.22
C ILE A 248 -6.39 38.87 17.76
N GLU A 249 -7.55 39.45 17.45
CA GLU A 249 -7.91 40.82 17.82
C GLU A 249 -8.20 40.95 19.32
N ASP A 250 -8.94 40.00 19.90
CA ASP A 250 -9.25 39.99 21.32
C ASP A 250 -7.99 39.68 22.15
N LYS A 251 -7.58 40.67 22.96
CA LYS A 251 -6.35 40.57 23.75
C LYS A 251 -6.42 39.48 24.81
N TYR A 252 -7.60 39.27 25.41
CA TYR A 252 -7.79 38.30 26.49
C TYR A 252 -7.72 36.87 25.97
N ASP A 253 -8.47 36.57 24.90
CA ASP A 253 -8.44 35.27 24.24
C ASP A 253 -7.05 34.97 23.65
N ARG A 254 -6.39 35.98 23.07
CA ARG A 254 -5.01 35.86 22.60
C ARG A 254 -4.07 35.49 23.74
N GLU A 255 -4.16 36.19 24.87
CA GLU A 255 -3.31 35.93 26.04
C GLU A 255 -3.51 34.50 26.57
N ILE A 256 -4.76 34.04 26.67
CA ILE A 256 -5.08 32.66 27.06
C ILE A 256 -4.39 31.65 26.14
N LEU A 257 -4.51 31.82 24.81
CA LEU A 257 -3.94 30.88 23.84
C LEU A 257 -2.41 30.94 23.80
N VAL A 258 -1.81 32.11 24.01
CA VAL A 258 -0.36 32.27 24.14
C VAL A 258 0.15 31.54 25.38
N GLN A 259 -0.51 31.75 26.53
CA GLN A 259 -0.16 31.05 27.77
C GLN A 259 -0.31 29.54 27.63
N PHE A 260 -1.38 29.07 26.97
CA PHE A 260 -1.54 27.65 26.65
C PHE A 260 -0.41 27.12 25.77
N SER A 261 0.02 27.90 24.76
CA SER A 261 1.14 27.52 23.90
C SER A 261 2.48 27.40 24.65
N GLN A 262 2.71 28.31 25.60
CA GLN A 262 3.91 28.31 26.45
C GLN A 262 3.88 27.10 27.37
N PHE A 263 2.76 26.87 28.06
CA PHE A 263 2.54 25.67 28.87
C PHE A 263 2.81 24.38 28.10
N LEU A 264 2.28 24.25 26.87
CA LEU A 264 2.55 23.09 26.01
C LEU A 264 4.03 22.97 25.66
N SER A 265 4.70 24.09 25.35
CA SER A 265 6.12 24.08 25.00
C SER A 265 6.97 23.60 26.17
N ASP A 266 6.74 24.16 27.36
CA ASP A 266 7.45 23.77 28.57
C ASP A 266 7.21 22.29 28.90
N LEU A 267 5.96 21.84 28.80
CA LEU A 267 5.62 20.44 29.02
C LEU A 267 6.36 19.52 28.04
N ILE A 268 6.30 19.78 26.73
CA ILE A 268 6.99 18.96 25.72
C ILE A 268 8.50 18.89 25.95
N LEU A 269 9.13 19.98 26.39
CA LEU A 269 10.58 20.06 26.58
C LEU A 269 11.03 19.31 27.84
N THR A 270 10.25 19.43 28.91
CA THR A 270 10.51 18.78 30.20
C THR A 270 10.04 17.33 30.29
N GLU A 271 9.15 16.90 29.39
CA GLU A 271 8.61 15.53 29.37
C GLU A 271 9.69 14.51 28.98
N ASP A 272 9.96 13.54 29.84
CA ASP A 272 10.95 12.48 29.61
C ASP A 272 10.33 11.19 29.07
N THR A 273 9.03 11.21 28.77
CA THR A 273 8.28 10.08 28.21
C THR A 273 8.07 10.21 26.70
N GLU A 274 7.68 9.12 26.04
CA GLU A 274 7.42 9.11 24.58
C GLU A 274 6.12 9.83 24.18
N TYR A 275 5.27 10.18 25.14
CA TYR A 275 3.93 10.73 24.92
C TYR A 275 3.72 11.92 25.84
N LEU A 276 2.92 12.88 25.39
CA LEU A 276 2.54 13.98 26.26
C LEU A 276 1.67 13.45 27.41
N SER A 277 2.06 13.72 28.65
CA SER A 277 1.29 13.36 29.83
C SER A 277 -0.08 14.07 29.87
N GLN A 278 -0.99 13.55 30.68
CA GLN A 278 -2.22 14.27 30.99
C GLN A 278 -1.87 15.60 31.66
N PHE A 279 -2.61 16.66 31.33
CA PHE A 279 -2.36 17.94 31.98
C PHE A 279 -2.62 17.86 33.49
N GLU A 280 -1.59 18.22 34.25
CA GLU A 280 -1.65 18.47 35.68
C GLU A 280 -1.62 19.97 35.91
N PHE A 281 -2.67 20.49 36.54
CA PHE A 281 -2.78 21.88 36.93
C PHE A 281 -2.60 21.99 38.44
N HIS A 282 -2.08 23.12 38.91
CA HIS A 282 -1.83 23.37 40.33
C HIS A 282 -3.10 23.11 41.17
N GLU A 283 -2.98 22.43 42.32
CA GLU A 283 -4.09 21.93 43.17
C GLU A 283 -5.11 23.02 43.62
N THR A 284 -4.75 24.30 43.47
CA THR A 284 -5.57 25.45 43.84
C THR A 284 -6.63 25.83 42.79
N VAL A 285 -6.56 25.33 41.55
CA VAL A 285 -7.41 25.79 40.43
C VAL A 285 -8.30 24.69 39.84
N VAL A 286 -7.88 23.42 39.86
CA VAL A 286 -8.57 22.31 39.20
C VAL A 286 -8.49 21.08 40.10
N LYS A 287 -9.59 20.69 40.76
CA LYS A 287 -9.57 19.67 41.83
C LYS A 287 -10.09 18.31 41.39
N ASN A 288 -10.90 18.26 40.34
CA ASN A 288 -11.58 17.04 39.91
C ASN A 288 -11.51 16.85 38.37
N LYS A 289 -11.98 15.70 37.88
CA LYS A 289 -12.00 15.38 36.43
C LYS A 289 -12.84 16.36 35.59
N GLN A 290 -13.94 16.85 36.15
CA GLN A 290 -14.85 17.76 35.48
C GLN A 290 -14.19 19.11 35.23
N ASP A 291 -13.51 19.67 36.22
CA ASP A 291 -12.76 20.93 36.10
C ASP A 291 -11.70 20.86 34.98
N LYS A 292 -11.02 19.71 34.84
CA LYS A 292 -10.04 19.47 33.76
C LYS A 292 -10.71 19.48 32.38
N ILE A 293 -11.87 18.84 32.25
CA ILE A 293 -12.63 18.81 31.01
C ILE A 293 -13.09 20.22 30.64
N GLU A 294 -13.66 20.96 31.58
CA GLU A 294 -14.15 22.34 31.36
C GLU A 294 -13.02 23.28 30.92
N PHE A 295 -11.83 23.17 31.51
CA PHE A 295 -10.67 23.93 31.06
C PHE A 295 -10.28 23.60 29.61
N LEU A 296 -10.19 22.31 29.27
CA LEU A 296 -9.86 21.87 27.92
C LEU A 296 -10.91 22.31 26.89
N GLU A 297 -12.18 22.28 27.28
CA GLU A 297 -13.29 22.78 26.45
C GLU A 297 -13.22 24.29 26.26
N HIS A 298 -12.89 25.05 27.30
CA HIS A 298 -12.71 26.50 27.20
C HIS A 298 -11.61 26.87 26.19
N ILE A 299 -10.43 26.23 26.28
CA ILE A 299 -9.33 26.46 25.31
C ILE A 299 -9.76 26.05 23.90
N ARG A 300 -10.43 24.89 23.76
CA ARG A 300 -10.94 24.40 22.47
C ARG A 300 -11.91 25.39 21.85
N GLU A 301 -12.90 25.86 22.61
CA GLU A 301 -13.93 26.80 22.16
C GLU A 301 -13.34 28.15 21.77
N THR A 302 -12.39 28.67 22.56
CA THR A 302 -11.64 29.89 22.22
C THR A 302 -10.86 29.69 20.91
N ALA A 303 -10.16 28.56 20.73
CA ALA A 303 -9.46 28.28 19.48
C ALA A 303 -10.41 28.12 18.28
N VAL A 304 -11.56 27.46 18.46
CA VAL A 304 -12.60 27.30 17.42
C VAL A 304 -13.15 28.65 16.97
N ARG A 305 -13.37 29.59 17.90
CA ARG A 305 -13.88 30.94 17.63
C ARG A 305 -13.05 31.67 16.58
N TYR A 306 -11.72 31.53 16.63
CA TYR A 306 -10.78 32.20 15.72
C TYR A 306 -10.23 31.29 14.61
N LEU A 307 -10.64 30.02 14.56
CA LEU A 307 -10.11 29.04 13.61
C LEU A 307 -10.30 29.47 12.15
N ARG A 308 -11.40 30.18 11.85
CA ARG A 308 -11.67 30.75 10.53
C ARG A 308 -11.39 32.26 10.56
N PRO A 309 -10.21 32.70 10.11
CA PRO A 309 -9.90 34.12 10.06
C PRO A 309 -10.83 34.84 9.08
N GLN A 310 -11.10 36.11 9.35
CA GLN A 310 -11.75 36.96 8.38
C GLN A 310 -10.78 37.21 7.22
N LEU A 311 -11.16 36.73 6.04
CA LEU A 311 -10.39 36.95 4.82
C LEU A 311 -10.82 38.30 4.24
N GLU A 312 -9.83 39.16 3.98
CA GLU A 312 -10.05 40.48 3.39
C GLU A 312 -10.68 40.35 2.00
N SER A 313 -11.35 41.41 1.54
CA SER A 313 -11.92 41.49 0.19
C SER A 313 -10.83 41.69 -0.87
N ILE A 314 -9.87 40.77 -0.91
CA ILE A 314 -8.82 40.67 -1.92
C ILE A 314 -9.41 39.96 -3.14
N GLU A 315 -8.96 40.32 -4.32
CA GLU A 315 -9.31 39.63 -5.56
C GLU A 315 -8.57 38.28 -5.67
N TYR A 316 -8.83 37.33 -4.76
CA TYR A 316 -8.24 35.97 -4.77
C TYR A 316 -8.40 35.25 -6.12
N HIS A 317 -9.43 35.62 -6.90
CA HIS A 317 -9.63 35.14 -8.25
C HIS A 317 -8.56 35.61 -9.26
N LYS A 318 -7.63 36.50 -8.89
CA LYS A 318 -6.48 36.94 -9.72
C LYS A 318 -5.14 36.40 -9.23
N LEU A 319 -5.05 36.01 -7.95
CA LEU A 319 -3.79 35.59 -7.32
C LEU A 319 -3.43 34.13 -7.58
N SER A 320 -2.14 33.84 -7.73
CA SER A 320 -1.58 32.49 -7.70
C SER A 320 -1.60 31.91 -6.27
N GLY A 321 -1.43 30.59 -6.13
CA GLY A 321 -1.30 29.98 -4.80
C GLY A 321 -0.15 30.58 -3.99
N ALA A 322 1.01 30.81 -4.61
CA ALA A 322 2.16 31.40 -3.94
C ALA A 322 1.88 32.82 -3.41
N GLU A 323 1.18 33.66 -4.18
CA GLU A 323 0.79 35.01 -3.73
C GLU A 323 -0.22 34.95 -2.57
N ILE A 324 -1.24 34.09 -2.66
CA ILE A 324 -2.21 33.90 -1.57
C ILE A 324 -1.51 33.44 -0.29
N HIS A 325 -0.57 32.50 -0.42
CA HIS A 325 0.21 32.01 0.70
C HIS A 325 1.04 33.12 1.35
N GLU A 326 1.71 33.95 0.55
CA GLU A 326 2.56 35.03 1.05
C GLU A 326 1.75 36.10 1.79
N GLU A 327 0.68 36.58 1.17
CA GLU A 327 -0.20 37.61 1.75
C GLU A 327 -0.85 37.15 3.05
N ASN A 328 -1.18 35.86 3.15
CA ASN A 328 -1.90 35.31 4.30
C ASN A 328 -1.03 34.44 5.21
N ARG A 329 0.30 34.52 5.10
CA ARG A 329 1.24 33.64 5.81
C ARG A 329 1.01 33.63 7.33
N LYS A 330 0.69 34.79 7.93
CA LYS A 330 0.41 34.91 9.37
C LYS A 330 -0.93 34.29 9.77
N LYS A 331 -2.00 34.59 9.03
CA LYS A 331 -3.33 33.97 9.20
C LYS A 331 -3.28 32.46 9.04
N LEU A 332 -2.53 31.96 8.07
CA LEU A 332 -2.32 30.53 7.83
C LEU A 332 -1.62 29.86 9.02
N ARG A 333 -0.52 30.45 9.50
CA ARG A 333 0.20 29.96 10.69
C ARG A 333 -0.69 29.96 11.92
N THR A 334 -1.45 31.03 12.14
CA THR A 334 -2.41 31.16 13.25
C THR A 334 -3.42 30.02 13.19
N ARG A 335 -4.11 29.85 12.06
CA ARG A 335 -5.10 28.78 11.89
C ARG A 335 -4.52 27.38 12.06
N GLN A 336 -3.35 27.10 11.50
CA GLN A 336 -2.67 25.81 11.68
C GLN A 336 -2.36 25.54 13.15
N LEU A 337 -1.98 26.57 13.91
CA LEU A 337 -1.70 26.48 15.33
C LEU A 337 -2.98 26.27 16.15
N LEU A 338 -4.05 27.02 15.86
CA LEU A 338 -5.37 26.84 16.48
C LEU A 338 -5.94 25.44 16.25
N GLN A 339 -5.78 24.88 15.03
CA GLN A 339 -6.21 23.51 14.75
C GLN A 339 -5.44 22.49 15.59
N LYS A 340 -4.14 22.72 15.83
CA LYS A 340 -3.33 21.86 16.71
C LYS A 340 -3.81 21.96 18.16
N TYR A 341 -4.14 23.16 18.65
CA TYR A 341 -4.71 23.31 20.00
C TYR A 341 -6.01 22.54 20.16
N ILE A 342 -6.92 22.64 19.18
CA ILE A 342 -8.17 21.88 19.18
C ILE A 342 -7.89 20.38 19.25
N ASP A 343 -7.05 19.87 18.34
CA ASP A 343 -6.74 18.45 18.26
C ASP A 343 -6.04 17.94 19.56
N ILE A 344 -5.17 18.76 20.17
CA ILE A 344 -4.52 18.46 21.47
C ILE A 344 -5.54 18.43 22.61
N CYS A 345 -6.42 19.42 22.70
CA CYS A 345 -7.45 19.49 23.74
C CYS A 345 -8.43 18.32 23.65
N GLU A 346 -8.83 17.91 22.45
CA GLU A 346 -9.69 16.75 22.22
C GLU A 346 -9.03 15.43 22.67
N ALA A 347 -7.75 15.24 22.35
CA ALA A 347 -6.99 14.08 22.78
C ALA A 347 -6.83 14.03 24.32
N GLN A 348 -6.52 15.17 24.94
CA GLN A 348 -6.41 15.30 26.39
C GLN A 348 -7.74 15.04 27.09
N LYS A 349 -8.84 15.61 26.57
CA LYS A 349 -10.19 15.40 27.11
C LYS A 349 -10.55 13.92 27.11
N THR A 350 -10.35 13.26 25.96
CA THR A 350 -10.60 11.82 25.82
C THR A 350 -9.77 11.01 26.81
N SER A 351 -8.50 11.37 27.01
CA SER A 351 -7.62 10.72 27.98
C SER A 351 -8.12 10.87 29.42
N VAL A 352 -8.60 12.06 29.82
CA VAL A 352 -9.18 12.31 31.16
C VAL A 352 -10.46 11.47 31.37
N GLU A 353 -11.37 11.49 30.40
CA GLU A 353 -12.62 10.73 30.42
C GLU A 353 -12.37 9.22 30.56
N LYS A 354 -11.42 8.70 29.80
CA LYS A 354 -11.08 7.26 29.75
C LYS A 354 -10.01 6.85 30.76
N SER A 355 -9.41 7.80 31.47
CA SER A 355 -8.32 7.59 32.43
C SER A 355 -7.13 6.83 31.83
N TRP A 356 -6.68 7.27 30.66
CA TRP A 356 -5.51 6.72 29.99
C TRP A 356 -4.21 7.28 30.58
N GLY A 357 -3.21 6.40 30.79
CA GLY A 357 -1.89 6.82 31.28
C GLY A 357 -0.97 7.36 30.19
N GLU A 358 -1.02 6.81 28.98
CA GLU A 358 -0.30 7.29 27.79
C GLU A 358 -1.30 7.78 26.75
N ILE A 359 -1.00 8.90 26.08
CA ILE A 359 -1.87 9.48 25.05
C ILE A 359 -1.24 9.23 23.68
N ALA A 360 -1.52 8.09 23.05
CA ALA A 360 -0.89 7.73 21.76
C ALA A 360 -1.20 8.73 20.62
N ALA A 361 -2.28 9.49 20.78
CA ALA A 361 -2.65 10.62 19.91
C ALA A 361 -1.65 11.78 19.98
N LEU A 362 -0.86 11.90 21.06
CA LEU A 362 0.06 13.00 21.35
C LEU A 362 1.47 12.43 21.58
N LYS A 363 2.14 12.02 20.50
CA LYS A 363 3.47 11.41 20.56
C LYS A 363 4.56 12.46 20.48
N ILE A 364 5.52 12.41 21.41
CA ILE A 364 6.72 13.24 21.33
C ILE A 364 7.71 12.57 20.37
N VAL A 365 8.22 13.35 19.43
CA VAL A 365 9.21 12.94 18.45
C VAL A 365 10.37 13.91 18.47
N GLU A 366 11.58 13.42 18.24
CA GLU A 366 12.76 14.26 18.16
C GLU A 366 13.19 14.41 16.70
N HIS A 367 13.37 15.65 16.26
CA HIS A 367 13.87 15.98 14.92
C HIS A 367 14.92 17.07 15.03
N ASP A 368 16.11 16.82 14.50
CA ASP A 368 17.29 17.71 14.58
C ASP A 368 17.61 18.18 16.01
N GLY A 369 17.49 17.28 17.01
CA GLY A 369 17.77 17.58 18.42
C GLY A 369 16.70 18.42 19.13
N VAL A 370 15.54 18.63 18.48
CA VAL A 370 14.42 19.37 19.07
C VAL A 370 13.24 18.42 19.32
N LYS A 371 12.79 18.35 20.57
CA LYS A 371 11.53 17.66 20.93
C LYS A 371 10.35 18.39 20.28
N GLN A 372 9.50 17.63 19.61
CA GLN A 372 8.31 18.10 18.91
C GLN A 372 7.14 17.18 19.24
N LEU A 373 5.92 17.66 19.09
CA LEU A 373 4.72 16.87 19.32
C LEU A 373 4.06 16.51 17.99
N ASN A 374 3.98 15.22 17.68
CA ASN A 374 3.20 14.70 16.56
C ASN A 374 1.77 14.39 17.03
N ILE A 375 0.81 15.10 16.43
CA ILE A 375 -0.61 15.00 16.76
C ILE A 375 -1.29 14.03 15.79
N ARG A 376 -1.94 13.00 16.35
CA ARG A 376 -2.61 11.94 15.60
C ARG A 376 -4.06 11.90 15.98
N LYS A 377 -4.92 11.59 15.02
CA LYS A 377 -6.36 11.51 15.27
C LYS A 377 -7.08 10.56 14.34
N ARG A 378 -8.28 10.18 14.74
CA ARG A 378 -9.23 9.42 13.94
C ARG A 378 -10.26 10.36 13.31
N LYS A 379 -10.44 10.27 11.99
CA LYS A 379 -11.56 10.86 11.25
C LYS A 379 -12.82 10.04 11.43
N HIS A 380 -13.94 10.69 11.22
CA HIS A 380 -15.25 10.05 11.17
C HIS A 380 -15.79 10.03 9.75
N ILE A 381 -16.54 8.98 9.43
CA ILE A 381 -17.39 8.96 8.24
C ILE A 381 -18.48 10.02 8.44
N SER A 382 -18.70 10.84 7.42
CA SER A 382 -19.74 11.87 7.43
C SER A 382 -21.11 11.25 7.68
N HIS A 383 -21.95 11.94 8.46
CA HIS A 383 -23.36 11.59 8.67
C HIS A 383 -24.13 11.37 7.36
N ALA A 384 -23.70 12.02 6.27
CA ALA A 384 -24.27 11.80 4.94
C ALA A 384 -24.14 10.36 4.41
N TYR A 385 -23.24 9.55 5.00
CA TYR A 385 -22.99 8.16 4.58
C TYR A 385 -23.07 7.16 5.74
N SER A 386 -22.69 7.54 6.97
CA SER A 386 -22.66 6.63 8.13
C SER A 386 -24.06 6.20 8.60
N GLU A 387 -25.09 6.94 8.18
CA GLU A 387 -26.50 6.67 8.44
C GLU A 387 -27.19 5.99 7.25
N LEU A 388 -26.43 5.42 6.31
CA LEU A 388 -26.98 4.67 5.18
C LEU A 388 -26.63 3.18 5.32
N PRO A 389 -27.49 2.25 4.84
CA PRO A 389 -27.10 0.86 4.68
C PRO A 389 -25.84 0.74 3.82
N CYS A 390 -24.86 -0.02 4.32
CA CYS A 390 -23.55 -0.15 3.70
C CYS A 390 -23.27 -1.60 3.29
N ILE A 391 -22.80 -1.82 2.06
CA ILE A 391 -22.32 -3.12 1.57
C ILE A 391 -20.81 -3.05 1.43
N ILE A 392 -20.09 -3.96 2.10
CA ILE A 392 -18.64 -4.00 2.11
C ILE A 392 -18.15 -5.28 1.43
N LEU A 393 -17.48 -5.14 0.30
CA LEU A 393 -16.87 -6.24 -0.44
C LEU A 393 -15.37 -6.23 -0.22
N ASP A 394 -14.84 -7.27 0.42
CA ASP A 394 -13.41 -7.35 0.74
C ASP A 394 -12.87 -8.77 0.55
N ALA A 395 -11.57 -8.91 0.29
CA ALA A 395 -10.90 -10.21 0.27
C ALA A 395 -10.29 -10.57 1.61
N THR A 396 -9.77 -9.57 2.30
CA THR A 396 -8.95 -9.69 3.49
C THR A 396 -9.40 -8.65 4.51
N PRO A 397 -10.70 -8.66 4.93
CA PRO A 397 -11.16 -7.72 5.93
C PRO A 397 -10.61 -8.09 7.31
N GLN A 398 -10.56 -7.09 8.19
CA GLN A 398 -10.23 -7.24 9.61
C GLN A 398 -11.45 -6.80 10.44
N PRO A 399 -12.48 -7.67 10.59
CA PRO A 399 -13.76 -7.30 11.21
C PRO A 399 -13.60 -6.66 12.60
N GLU A 400 -12.62 -7.10 13.37
CA GLU A 400 -12.27 -6.63 14.71
C GLU A 400 -11.87 -5.15 14.71
N LEU A 401 -11.28 -4.66 13.62
CA LEU A 401 -10.94 -3.25 13.44
C LEU A 401 -12.07 -2.48 12.74
N LEU A 402 -12.70 -3.09 11.74
CA LEU A 402 -13.75 -2.46 10.94
C LEU A 402 -14.98 -2.06 11.78
N LYS A 403 -15.28 -2.78 12.87
CA LYS A 403 -16.37 -2.42 13.79
C LYS A 403 -16.18 -1.05 14.48
N TYR A 404 -14.95 -0.52 14.53
CA TYR A 404 -14.65 0.81 15.06
C TYR A 404 -14.77 1.91 14.00
N VAL A 405 -14.93 1.54 12.72
CA VAL A 405 -15.06 2.46 11.59
C VAL A 405 -16.51 2.50 11.09
N TYR A 406 -17.17 1.35 11.04
CA TYR A 406 -18.50 1.20 10.47
C TYR A 406 -19.54 0.82 11.53
N ASN A 407 -20.71 1.46 11.46
CA ASN A 407 -21.82 1.23 12.39
C ASN A 407 -22.43 -0.17 12.18
N ASN A 408 -22.70 -0.87 13.28
CA ASN A 408 -23.41 -2.15 13.31
C ASN A 408 -22.93 -3.15 12.24
N LEU A 409 -21.62 -3.45 12.25
CA LEU A 409 -21.00 -4.35 11.26
C LEU A 409 -21.51 -5.79 11.41
N GLN A 410 -22.19 -6.30 10.38
CA GLN A 410 -22.71 -7.65 10.27
C GLN A 410 -21.90 -8.47 9.26
N PHE A 411 -21.35 -9.58 9.69
CA PHE A 411 -20.63 -10.50 8.81
C PHE A 411 -21.62 -11.43 8.10
N ARG A 412 -21.69 -11.38 6.76
CA ARG A 412 -22.75 -12.03 5.97
C ARG A 412 -22.26 -13.16 5.08
N PHE A 413 -21.00 -13.11 4.66
CA PHE A 413 -20.46 -14.08 3.70
C PHE A 413 -18.95 -14.25 3.92
N SER A 414 -18.48 -15.51 3.92
CA SER A 414 -17.06 -15.84 3.80
C SER A 414 -16.89 -17.14 3.07
N GLU A 415 -16.35 -17.05 1.86
CA GLU A 415 -15.92 -18.22 1.11
C GLU A 415 -14.57 -17.93 0.46
N LYS A 416 -13.73 -18.97 0.39
CA LYS A 416 -12.42 -18.91 -0.25
C LYS A 416 -12.43 -19.78 -1.49
N ALA A 417 -11.87 -19.25 -2.58
CA ALA A 417 -11.59 -20.02 -3.78
C ALA A 417 -10.18 -20.60 -3.73
N ASP A 418 -10.01 -21.80 -4.28
CA ASP A 418 -8.70 -22.42 -4.46
C ASP A 418 -7.95 -21.80 -5.64
N ASP A 419 -6.63 -21.98 -5.65
CA ASP A 419 -5.82 -21.67 -6.82
C ASP A 419 -6.23 -22.56 -8.00
N GLY A 420 -6.09 -22.02 -9.22
CA GLY A 420 -6.26 -22.80 -10.43
C GLY A 420 -5.23 -23.94 -10.53
N LYS A 421 -5.57 -24.97 -11.31
CA LYS A 421 -4.77 -26.21 -11.38
C LYS A 421 -3.36 -26.04 -11.92
N ALA A 422 -3.09 -25.00 -12.70
CA ALA A 422 -1.79 -24.73 -13.31
C ALA A 422 -0.91 -23.79 -12.46
N VAL A 423 -1.32 -23.48 -11.23
CA VAL A 423 -0.54 -22.66 -10.29
C VAL A 423 0.46 -23.53 -9.54
N LYS A 424 1.72 -23.09 -9.53
CA LYS A 424 2.79 -23.60 -8.68
C LYS A 424 3.36 -22.48 -7.82
N ARG A 425 3.52 -22.74 -6.52
CA ARG A 425 3.99 -21.72 -5.57
C ARG A 425 5.14 -22.24 -4.73
N PHE A 426 6.19 -21.43 -4.62
CA PHE A 426 7.38 -21.73 -3.83
C PHE A 426 7.68 -20.59 -2.87
N GLN A 427 8.10 -20.93 -1.65
CA GLN A 427 8.25 -19.94 -0.59
C GLN A 427 9.53 -20.12 0.22
N LEU A 428 10.17 -19.00 0.54
CA LEU A 428 11.28 -18.93 1.49
C LEU A 428 10.80 -19.33 2.90
N SER A 429 11.41 -20.32 3.54
CA SER A 429 10.91 -20.88 4.81
C SER A 429 11.66 -20.44 6.07
N ASP A 430 12.92 -20.04 5.95
CA ASP A 430 13.83 -19.88 7.09
C ASP A 430 14.14 -18.43 7.47
N SER A 431 13.68 -17.45 6.67
CA SER A 431 14.01 -16.04 6.91
C SER A 431 12.89 -15.07 6.54
N THR A 432 12.77 -14.00 7.32
CA THR A 432 12.04 -12.80 6.93
C THR A 432 12.93 -11.92 6.06
N PHE A 433 12.58 -11.76 4.79
CA PHE A 433 13.30 -10.83 3.91
C PHE A 433 12.89 -9.39 4.26
N SER A 434 13.69 -8.69 5.06
CA SER A 434 13.31 -7.37 5.60
C SER A 434 13.46 -6.24 4.57
N TYR A 435 12.71 -5.14 4.74
CA TYR A 435 12.88 -3.93 3.91
C TYR A 435 14.30 -3.37 3.99
N LYS A 436 14.97 -3.50 5.14
CA LYS A 436 16.38 -3.10 5.31
C LYS A 436 17.29 -3.91 4.38
N SER A 437 17.06 -5.22 4.29
CA SER A 437 17.81 -6.10 3.39
C SER A 437 17.61 -5.70 1.92
N VAL A 438 16.38 -5.38 1.51
CA VAL A 438 16.12 -5.03 0.09
C VAL A 438 16.71 -3.66 -0.32
N ARG A 439 16.99 -2.78 0.64
CA ARG A 439 17.68 -1.49 0.38
C ARG A 439 19.16 -1.66 0.03
N GLU A 440 19.77 -2.79 0.39
CA GLU A 440 21.16 -3.04 0.05
C GLU A 440 21.25 -3.27 -1.47
N PRO A 441 22.12 -2.53 -2.20
CA PRO A 441 22.26 -2.67 -3.66
C PRO A 441 22.49 -4.11 -4.12
N ARG A 442 23.18 -4.90 -3.30
CA ARG A 442 23.43 -6.32 -3.55
C ARG A 442 22.15 -7.15 -3.61
N TRP A 443 21.13 -6.82 -2.83
CA TRP A 443 19.86 -7.53 -2.87
C TRP A 443 19.01 -7.09 -4.05
N ALA A 444 18.98 -5.81 -4.38
CA ALA A 444 18.38 -5.36 -5.63
C ALA A 444 18.98 -6.13 -6.82
N ALA A 445 20.31 -6.29 -6.84
CA ALA A 445 20.97 -7.06 -7.89
C ALA A 445 20.58 -8.55 -7.92
N ARG A 446 20.46 -9.18 -6.75
CA ARG A 446 20.01 -10.59 -6.64
C ARG A 446 18.57 -10.78 -7.10
N LEU A 447 17.68 -9.83 -6.81
CA LEU A 447 16.28 -9.88 -7.22
C LEU A 447 16.14 -9.77 -8.74
N THR A 448 16.86 -8.82 -9.35
CA THR A 448 16.88 -8.68 -10.81
C THR A 448 17.43 -9.93 -11.47
N LEU A 449 18.55 -10.47 -10.98
CA LEU A 449 19.12 -11.73 -11.49
C LEU A 449 18.14 -12.91 -11.35
N LEU A 450 17.45 -13.03 -10.21
CA LEU A 450 16.46 -14.08 -10.03
C LEU A 450 15.32 -13.95 -11.05
N ALA A 451 14.82 -12.74 -11.27
CA ALA A 451 13.76 -12.51 -12.25
C ALA A 451 14.21 -12.87 -13.68
N GLU A 452 15.45 -12.56 -14.07
CA GLU A 452 16.01 -12.95 -15.38
C GLU A 452 16.18 -14.48 -15.52
N LEU A 453 16.65 -15.15 -14.46
CA LEU A 453 16.77 -16.61 -14.43
C LEU A 453 15.39 -17.29 -14.53
N LEU A 454 14.40 -16.80 -13.79
CA LEU A 454 13.02 -17.28 -13.85
C LEU A 454 12.40 -16.98 -15.22
N SER A 455 12.76 -15.86 -15.85
CA SER A 455 12.29 -15.54 -17.19
C SER A 455 12.78 -16.53 -18.24
N SER A 456 13.98 -17.08 -18.04
CA SER A 456 14.53 -18.14 -18.91
C SER A 456 13.81 -19.49 -18.71
N ALA A 457 13.29 -19.75 -17.50
CA ALA A 457 12.61 -21.01 -17.18
C ALA A 457 11.11 -20.98 -17.53
N HIS A 458 10.44 -19.85 -17.30
CA HIS A 458 8.97 -19.75 -17.32
C HIS A 458 8.43 -18.71 -18.29
N GLY A 459 9.27 -17.91 -18.93
CA GLY A 459 8.87 -16.77 -19.75
C GLY A 459 8.64 -15.49 -18.92
N ALA A 460 7.91 -14.52 -19.48
CA ALA A 460 7.78 -13.17 -18.90
C ALA A 460 7.56 -13.18 -17.36
N THR A 461 8.45 -12.49 -16.63
CA THR A 461 8.47 -12.51 -15.17
C THR A 461 8.19 -11.12 -14.60
N GLY A 462 7.35 -11.06 -13.58
CA GLY A 462 7.09 -9.85 -12.80
C GLY A 462 7.80 -9.86 -11.45
N LEU A 463 8.12 -8.69 -10.91
CA LEU A 463 8.71 -8.48 -9.59
C LEU A 463 7.90 -7.46 -8.79
N ILE A 464 7.34 -7.90 -7.66
CA ILE A 464 6.70 -7.03 -6.66
C ILE A 464 7.63 -6.90 -5.45
N CYS A 465 8.07 -5.69 -5.14
CA CYS A 465 9.02 -5.44 -4.06
C CYS A 465 8.76 -4.12 -3.31
N PRO A 466 9.52 -3.75 -2.26
CA PRO A 466 9.39 -2.44 -1.63
C PRO A 466 9.66 -1.29 -2.63
N LYS A 467 8.95 -0.16 -2.50
CA LYS A 467 9.06 0.99 -3.42
C LYS A 467 10.51 1.44 -3.63
N ILE A 468 11.27 1.60 -2.55
CA ILE A 468 12.68 2.00 -2.60
C ILE A 468 13.57 1.01 -3.38
N ALA A 469 13.26 -0.28 -3.31
CA ALA A 469 14.01 -1.31 -4.03
C ALA A 469 13.66 -1.28 -5.51
N ARG A 470 12.37 -1.10 -5.84
CA ARG A 470 11.92 -0.90 -7.21
C ARG A 470 12.60 0.33 -7.83
N GLU A 471 12.55 1.48 -7.18
CA GLU A 471 13.16 2.72 -7.68
C GLU A 471 14.66 2.53 -7.92
N PHE A 472 15.36 1.90 -6.97
CA PHE A 472 16.77 1.56 -7.15
C PHE A 472 16.99 0.62 -8.36
N ILE A 473 16.14 -0.40 -8.56
CA ILE A 473 16.25 -1.31 -9.71
C ILE A 473 16.00 -0.57 -11.02
N ASP A 474 14.91 0.19 -11.11
CA ASP A 474 14.49 0.93 -12.30
C ASP A 474 15.55 2.00 -12.69
N GLU A 475 16.24 2.60 -11.71
CA GLU A 475 17.29 3.61 -11.93
C GLU A 475 18.66 3.02 -12.30
N ASN A 476 19.01 1.83 -11.77
CA ASN A 476 20.39 1.31 -11.84
C ASN A 476 20.53 0.07 -12.73
N PHE A 477 19.43 -0.59 -13.13
CA PHE A 477 19.48 -1.83 -13.91
C PHE A 477 18.54 -1.78 -15.11
N VAL A 478 19.02 -2.24 -16.26
CA VAL A 478 18.20 -2.46 -17.46
C VAL A 478 17.64 -3.87 -17.40
N THR A 479 16.32 -4.02 -17.29
CA THR A 479 15.63 -5.32 -17.25
C THR A 479 14.28 -5.27 -17.98
N GLU A 480 13.89 -6.39 -18.58
CA GLU A 480 12.55 -6.59 -19.16
C GLU A 480 11.52 -7.04 -18.11
N THR A 481 11.96 -7.23 -16.86
CA THR A 481 11.10 -7.63 -15.75
C THR A 481 10.06 -6.56 -15.46
N LEU A 482 8.79 -6.95 -15.40
CA LEU A 482 7.72 -6.05 -15.01
C LEU A 482 7.79 -5.76 -13.50
N THR A 483 8.12 -4.52 -13.11
CA THR A 483 8.28 -4.15 -11.69
C THR A 483 7.04 -3.46 -11.10
N ASN A 484 6.68 -3.80 -9.86
CA ASN A 484 5.67 -3.08 -9.07
C ASN A 484 6.02 -3.10 -7.56
N HIS A 485 5.24 -2.40 -6.73
CA HIS A 485 5.47 -2.30 -5.29
C HIS A 485 4.20 -2.41 -4.44
N PHE A 486 4.36 -2.84 -3.18
CA PHE A 486 3.23 -3.09 -2.26
C PHE A 486 2.26 -1.89 -2.08
N GLY A 487 2.77 -0.65 -2.14
CA GLY A 487 1.94 0.56 -2.07
C GLY A 487 1.10 0.89 -3.32
N ALA A 488 1.24 0.17 -4.44
CA ALA A 488 0.58 0.44 -5.72
C ALA A 488 -0.08 -0.81 -6.33
N LEU A 489 -0.49 -1.77 -5.48
CA LEU A 489 -1.09 -3.03 -5.94
C LEU A 489 -2.56 -2.86 -6.38
N ARG A 490 -3.27 -1.84 -5.90
CA ARG A 490 -4.70 -1.68 -6.18
C ARG A 490 -4.91 -1.03 -7.55
N GLY A 491 -5.68 -1.68 -8.43
CA GLY A 491 -6.02 -1.17 -9.76
C GLY A 491 -4.98 -1.45 -10.87
N ASP A 492 -3.95 -2.23 -10.56
CA ASP A 492 -3.02 -2.72 -11.58
C ASP A 492 -3.38 -4.15 -11.99
N ASN A 493 -3.58 -4.34 -13.31
CA ASN A 493 -3.89 -5.61 -13.95
C ASN A 493 -2.71 -6.11 -14.81
N SER A 494 -1.57 -5.41 -14.84
CA SER A 494 -0.42 -5.77 -15.67
C SER A 494 0.16 -7.16 -15.35
N PHE A 495 -0.09 -7.67 -14.14
CA PHE A 495 0.33 -8.99 -13.68
C PHE A 495 -0.67 -10.12 -14.00
N SER A 496 -1.82 -9.85 -14.64
CA SER A 496 -2.89 -10.86 -14.77
C SER A 496 -2.51 -12.07 -15.60
N ASP A 497 -1.64 -11.89 -16.59
CA ASP A 497 -1.32 -12.89 -17.62
C ASP A 497 0.15 -13.31 -17.62
N ILE A 498 0.96 -12.81 -16.67
CA ILE A 498 2.38 -13.20 -16.58
C ILE A 498 2.51 -14.68 -16.13
N PRO A 499 3.39 -15.48 -16.72
CA PRO A 499 3.61 -16.87 -16.31
C PRO A 499 4.41 -17.01 -15.02
N CYS A 500 5.16 -15.99 -14.58
CA CYS A 500 5.91 -16.04 -13.33
C CYS A 500 5.90 -14.70 -12.57
N VAL A 501 5.80 -14.76 -11.24
CA VAL A 501 5.96 -13.59 -10.37
C VAL A 501 6.90 -13.88 -9.21
N LEU A 502 7.71 -12.89 -8.88
CA LEU A 502 8.52 -12.83 -7.67
C LEU A 502 7.94 -11.78 -6.72
N ILE A 503 7.60 -12.18 -5.50
CA ILE A 503 7.16 -11.29 -4.44
C ILE A 503 8.26 -11.22 -3.39
N ALA A 504 8.99 -10.11 -3.39
CA ALA A 504 10.12 -9.89 -2.52
C ALA A 504 9.71 -9.09 -1.28
N SER A 505 9.87 -9.69 -0.09
CA SER A 505 9.57 -9.06 1.22
C SER A 505 8.07 -9.01 1.58
N ARG A 506 7.74 -8.22 2.61
CA ARG A 506 6.41 -7.96 3.17
C ARG A 506 6.37 -6.57 3.80
N GLN A 507 5.22 -5.91 3.80
CA GLN A 507 5.05 -4.72 4.62
C GLN A 507 5.06 -5.10 6.11
N ALA A 508 5.68 -4.28 6.94
CA ALA A 508 5.74 -4.48 8.39
C ALA A 508 5.99 -3.13 9.08
N GLN A 509 5.45 -2.96 10.27
CA GLN A 509 5.68 -1.79 11.12
C GLN A 509 6.11 -2.23 12.52
N PRO A 510 6.87 -1.43 13.28
CA PRO A 510 7.26 -1.77 14.65
C PRO A 510 6.03 -1.95 15.57
N PRO A 511 6.10 -2.83 16.60
CA PRO A 511 4.98 -3.09 17.52
C PRO A 511 4.37 -1.82 18.09
N LYS A 512 5.19 -0.91 18.65
CA LYS A 512 4.72 0.34 19.27
C LYS A 512 4.00 1.26 18.28
N TYR A 513 4.41 1.28 17.01
CA TYR A 513 3.71 2.04 15.98
C TYR A 513 2.31 1.48 15.70
N VAL A 514 2.18 0.15 15.67
CA VAL A 514 0.88 -0.52 15.47
C VAL A 514 -0.01 -0.41 16.71
N GLU A 515 0.55 -0.54 17.92
CA GLU A 515 -0.16 -0.24 19.18
C GLU A 515 -0.72 1.19 19.17
N ASP A 516 0.08 2.19 18.78
CA ASP A 516 -0.35 3.58 18.66
C ASP A 516 -1.51 3.73 17.66
N MET A 517 -1.40 3.12 16.47
CA MET A 517 -2.45 3.15 15.45
C MET A 517 -3.76 2.57 15.97
N VAL A 518 -3.69 1.41 16.63
CA VAL A 518 -4.87 0.74 17.17
C VAL A 518 -5.47 1.57 18.30
N HIS A 519 -4.65 2.10 19.22
CA HIS A 519 -5.14 2.91 20.32
C HIS A 519 -5.87 4.16 19.82
N VAL A 520 -5.33 4.87 18.82
CA VAL A 520 -6.00 6.04 18.20
C VAL A 520 -7.27 5.63 17.43
N LEU A 521 -7.28 4.47 16.78
CA LEU A 521 -8.44 3.97 16.02
C LEU A 521 -9.60 3.55 16.92
N THR A 522 -9.30 2.83 18.00
CA THR A 522 -10.31 2.14 18.81
C THR A 522 -10.65 2.87 20.10
N GLY A 523 -9.71 3.62 20.68
CA GLY A 523 -9.83 4.17 22.03
C GLY A 523 -9.87 3.10 23.13
N GLU A 524 -9.41 1.89 22.84
CA GLU A 524 -9.40 0.78 23.80
C GLU A 524 -8.08 0.72 24.57
N LYS A 525 -8.13 0.16 25.78
CA LYS A 525 -6.93 -0.19 26.53
C LYS A 525 -6.32 -1.46 25.93
N LEU A 526 -5.06 -1.36 25.51
CA LEU A 526 -4.35 -2.46 24.86
C LEU A 526 -3.49 -3.24 25.85
N LEU A 527 -3.27 -4.53 25.56
CA LEU A 527 -2.21 -5.30 26.18
C LEU A 527 -0.90 -4.94 25.48
N SER A 528 0.01 -4.25 26.16
CA SER A 528 1.32 -3.97 25.56
C SER A 528 2.17 -5.24 25.49
N ALA A 529 3.00 -5.38 24.46
CA ALA A 529 4.01 -6.42 24.44
C ALA A 529 4.92 -6.28 25.68
N ASP A 530 5.09 -7.36 26.46
CA ASP A 530 5.89 -7.36 27.69
C ASP A 530 7.30 -6.76 27.45
N LYS A 531 7.60 -5.60 28.04
CA LYS A 531 8.96 -5.00 28.11
C LYS A 531 9.95 -5.85 28.94
N LYS A 532 9.51 -7.00 29.47
CA LYS A 532 10.25 -7.78 30.49
C LYS A 532 11.53 -8.43 29.97
N ASP A 533 11.67 -8.59 28.66
CA ASP A 533 12.96 -8.83 28.05
C ASP A 533 13.47 -7.51 27.44
N ARG A 534 14.50 -6.92 28.06
CA ARG A 534 15.23 -5.73 27.58
C ARG A 534 15.89 -5.91 26.19
N HIS A 535 15.57 -7.00 25.49
CA HIS A 535 16.18 -7.46 24.23
C HIS A 535 15.24 -7.51 23.02
N TYR A 536 13.94 -7.18 23.15
CA TYR A 536 13.02 -7.20 22.00
C TYR A 536 12.49 -5.79 21.65
N GLU A 537 13.11 -5.17 20.64
CA GLU A 537 12.58 -3.99 19.92
C GLU A 537 11.50 -4.37 18.87
N TRP A 538 11.20 -5.67 18.73
CA TRP A 538 10.33 -6.23 17.68
C TRP A 538 9.31 -7.23 18.24
N TYR A 539 8.38 -7.69 17.40
CA TYR A 539 7.33 -8.65 17.80
C TYR A 539 7.89 -9.95 18.38
N GLN A 540 7.10 -10.56 19.27
CA GLN A 540 7.32 -11.93 19.71
C GLN A 540 7.17 -12.90 18.53
N LYS A 541 7.76 -14.09 18.66
CA LYS A 541 7.66 -15.14 17.64
C LYS A 541 6.71 -16.24 18.09
N LYS A 542 5.84 -16.68 17.20
CA LYS A 542 4.95 -17.84 17.39
C LYS A 542 5.21 -18.87 16.29
N ASP A 543 5.05 -20.15 16.66
CA ASP A 543 5.09 -21.23 15.69
C ASP A 543 3.88 -21.14 14.76
N ALA A 544 4.17 -21.21 13.46
CA ALA A 544 3.21 -21.27 12.38
C ALA A 544 3.70 -22.30 11.35
N PHE A 545 2.93 -22.49 10.28
CA PHE A 545 3.27 -23.45 9.24
C PHE A 545 3.01 -22.85 7.86
N ILE A 546 3.98 -23.01 6.96
CA ILE A 546 3.74 -22.89 5.53
C ILE A 546 3.12 -24.22 5.10
N ILE A 547 1.87 -24.20 4.62
CA ILE A 547 1.10 -25.42 4.35
C ILE A 547 1.36 -25.90 2.92
N HIS A 548 1.68 -27.19 2.77
CA HIS A 548 1.86 -27.82 1.46
C HIS A 548 0.52 -27.98 0.72
N ARG A 549 0.55 -28.06 -0.61
CA ARG A 549 -0.61 -28.22 -1.50
C ARG A 549 -1.52 -29.39 -1.15
N SER A 550 -1.00 -30.43 -0.50
CA SER A 550 -1.83 -31.55 -0.03
C SER A 550 -2.77 -31.18 1.13
N GLY A 551 -2.56 -30.03 1.79
CA GLY A 551 -3.31 -29.59 2.98
C GLY A 551 -3.04 -30.39 4.25
N THR A 552 -2.25 -31.47 4.18
CA THR A 552 -2.02 -32.43 5.27
C THR A 552 -0.64 -32.33 5.91
N MET A 553 0.29 -31.64 5.26
CA MET A 553 1.67 -31.43 5.73
C MET A 553 2.07 -29.96 5.56
N GLY A 554 3.13 -29.54 6.24
CA GLY A 554 3.64 -28.19 6.14
C GLY A 554 5.02 -28.06 6.79
N TRP A 555 5.68 -26.95 6.49
CA TRP A 555 6.99 -26.61 7.03
C TRP A 555 6.82 -25.68 8.23
N PRO A 556 7.41 -26.00 9.40
CA PRO A 556 7.32 -25.15 10.57
C PRO A 556 8.10 -23.85 10.36
N VAL A 557 7.50 -22.72 10.73
CA VAL A 557 8.12 -21.39 10.66
C VAL A 557 7.86 -20.61 11.94
N ARG A 558 8.70 -19.62 12.21
CA ARG A 558 8.54 -18.67 13.33
C ARG A 558 8.08 -17.33 12.77
N ASN A 559 6.83 -16.94 13.03
CA ASN A 559 6.28 -15.68 12.54
C ASN A 559 6.07 -14.66 13.67
N ASP A 560 6.07 -13.39 13.29
CA ASP A 560 5.78 -12.29 14.21
C ASP A 560 4.36 -12.39 14.74
N TYR A 561 4.18 -12.14 16.03
CA TYR A 561 2.90 -12.21 16.73
C TYR A 561 2.83 -11.15 17.81
N HIS A 562 1.63 -10.58 17.99
CA HIS A 562 1.30 -9.69 19.09
C HIS A 562 0.26 -10.33 20.03
N PRO A 563 0.42 -10.23 21.37
CA PRO A 563 -0.52 -10.84 22.32
C PRO A 563 -1.89 -10.16 22.35
N ASP A 564 -1.96 -8.84 22.10
CA ASP A 564 -3.23 -8.11 21.98
C ASP A 564 -3.95 -8.45 20.66
N PRO A 565 -5.20 -8.93 20.69
CA PRO A 565 -5.94 -9.32 19.49
C PRO A 565 -6.19 -8.19 18.48
N LEU A 566 -6.39 -6.95 18.93
CA LEU A 566 -6.63 -5.81 18.04
C LEU A 566 -5.32 -5.39 17.35
N VAL A 567 -4.21 -5.41 18.09
CA VAL A 567 -2.88 -5.14 17.53
C VAL A 567 -2.42 -6.26 16.60
N GLU A 568 -2.74 -7.52 16.89
CA GLU A 568 -2.46 -8.64 15.99
C GLU A 568 -3.29 -8.55 14.70
N ALA A 569 -4.58 -8.21 14.80
CA ALA A 569 -5.41 -7.94 13.63
C ALA A 569 -4.81 -6.80 12.79
N ALA A 570 -4.30 -5.74 13.44
CA ALA A 570 -3.66 -4.63 12.75
C ALA A 570 -2.31 -5.00 12.11
N ARG A 571 -1.48 -5.80 12.79
CA ARG A 571 -0.23 -6.34 12.24
C ARG A 571 -0.51 -7.20 11.01
N SER A 572 -1.51 -8.08 11.10
CA SER A 572 -1.95 -8.94 10.00
C SER A 572 -2.50 -8.12 8.83
N ALA A 573 -3.29 -7.09 9.10
CA ALA A 573 -3.77 -6.13 8.09
C ALA A 573 -2.65 -5.46 7.29
N ILE A 574 -1.56 -5.09 7.97
CA ILE A 574 -0.41 -4.44 7.35
C ILE A 574 0.44 -5.46 6.60
N THR A 575 0.61 -6.65 7.17
CA THR A 575 1.60 -7.63 6.69
C THR A 575 0.99 -8.65 5.74
N ASP A 576 0.06 -9.43 6.26
CA ASP A 576 -0.42 -10.67 5.68
C ASP A 576 -1.41 -10.33 4.55
N ASP A 577 -2.30 -9.37 4.79
CA ASP A 577 -3.29 -8.92 3.81
C ASP A 577 -2.63 -8.25 2.59
N ASN A 578 -1.59 -7.44 2.78
CA ASN A 578 -0.84 -6.86 1.67
C ASN A 578 -0.09 -7.91 0.84
N LEU A 579 0.39 -8.98 1.48
CA LEU A 579 0.99 -10.12 0.79
C LEU A 579 -0.07 -10.90 -0.02
N GLU A 580 -1.24 -11.14 0.55
CA GLU A 580 -2.38 -11.76 -0.15
C GLU A 580 -2.88 -10.91 -1.32
N GLN A 581 -2.86 -9.58 -1.18
CA GLN A 581 -3.20 -8.65 -2.27
C GLN A 581 -2.18 -8.66 -3.40
N ALA A 582 -0.89 -8.79 -3.08
CA ALA A 582 0.19 -8.95 -4.06
C ALA A 582 0.04 -10.25 -4.85
N LEU A 583 -0.19 -11.37 -4.15
CA LEU A 583 -0.50 -12.67 -4.76
C LEU A 583 -1.80 -12.63 -5.58
N GLY A 584 -2.78 -11.84 -5.15
CA GLY A 584 -4.02 -11.66 -5.88
C GLY A 584 -3.87 -11.01 -7.26
N ARG A 585 -2.75 -10.33 -7.54
CA ARG A 585 -2.52 -9.63 -8.81
C ARG A 585 -2.34 -10.56 -10.00
N THR A 586 -1.80 -11.75 -9.76
CA THR A 586 -1.60 -12.79 -10.79
C THR A 586 -2.88 -13.53 -11.19
N ARG A 587 -3.97 -13.28 -10.45
CA ARG A 587 -5.27 -13.95 -10.60
C ARG A 587 -5.13 -15.47 -10.54
N SER A 588 -4.32 -15.99 -9.61
CA SER A 588 -4.03 -17.42 -9.45
C SER A 588 -5.28 -18.33 -9.47
N VAL A 589 -6.40 -17.89 -8.87
CA VAL A 589 -7.68 -18.61 -8.84
C VAL A 589 -8.33 -18.80 -10.22
N ARG A 590 -7.79 -18.18 -11.27
CA ARG A 590 -8.26 -18.26 -12.67
C ARG A 590 -7.29 -19.00 -13.60
N ARG A 591 -6.22 -19.60 -13.07
CA ARG A 591 -5.13 -20.23 -13.83
C ARG A 591 -5.28 -21.75 -13.89
N ASP A 592 -6.28 -22.24 -14.61
CA ASP A 592 -6.53 -23.69 -14.74
C ASP A 592 -5.63 -24.38 -15.75
N THR A 593 -5.43 -23.75 -16.92
CA THR A 593 -4.59 -24.27 -18.02
C THR A 593 -3.36 -23.43 -18.28
N ASN A 594 -3.41 -22.13 -17.96
CA ASN A 594 -2.32 -21.20 -18.19
C ASN A 594 -1.36 -21.26 -17.00
N PRO A 595 -0.11 -21.74 -17.17
CA PRO A 595 0.83 -21.88 -16.06
C PRO A 595 1.07 -20.58 -15.32
N LEU A 596 1.23 -20.68 -14.00
CA LEU A 596 1.63 -19.57 -13.15
C LEU A 596 2.57 -20.08 -12.07
N PHE A 597 3.77 -19.51 -12.01
CA PHE A 597 4.78 -19.80 -11.00
C PHE A 597 4.97 -18.61 -10.06
N GLU A 598 4.78 -18.81 -8.76
CA GLU A 598 4.88 -17.75 -7.76
C GLU A 598 6.01 -18.02 -6.77
N TYR A 599 6.91 -17.06 -6.62
CA TYR A 599 8.04 -17.12 -5.69
C TYR A 599 7.85 -16.08 -4.58
N ILE A 600 7.71 -16.54 -3.34
CA ILE A 600 7.48 -15.68 -2.18
C ILE A 600 8.75 -15.63 -1.34
N LEU A 601 9.43 -14.49 -1.31
CA LEU A 601 10.67 -14.30 -0.54
C LEU A 601 10.36 -13.75 0.86
N THR A 602 9.62 -14.51 1.65
CA THR A 602 9.41 -14.27 3.08
C THR A 602 8.86 -15.53 3.74
N ASN A 603 9.27 -15.82 4.97
CA ASN A 603 8.75 -16.97 5.73
C ASN A 603 7.41 -16.72 6.44
N VAL A 604 6.73 -15.61 6.16
CA VAL A 604 5.38 -15.36 6.69
C VAL A 604 4.41 -16.38 6.12
N ALA A 605 3.80 -17.17 7.00
CA ALA A 605 2.78 -18.13 6.62
C ALA A 605 1.64 -17.41 5.91
N THR A 606 1.40 -17.78 4.65
CA THR A 606 0.29 -17.25 3.86
C THR A 606 -0.95 -18.13 4.06
N ASN A 607 -2.12 -17.63 3.70
CA ASN A 607 -3.34 -18.44 3.71
C ASN A 607 -3.43 -19.38 2.50
N ARG A 608 -2.37 -19.44 1.67
CA ARG A 608 -2.34 -20.22 0.44
C ARG A 608 -1.37 -21.38 0.55
N PHE A 609 -1.72 -22.49 -0.11
CA PHE A 609 -0.82 -23.63 -0.13
C PHE A 609 0.38 -23.40 -1.06
N VAL A 610 1.47 -24.09 -0.79
CA VAL A 610 2.69 -24.07 -1.62
C VAL A 610 3.05 -25.48 -2.12
N ASP A 611 3.76 -25.56 -3.23
CA ASP A 611 4.26 -26.80 -3.82
C ASP A 611 5.67 -27.16 -3.32
N GLY A 612 6.41 -26.17 -2.80
CA GLY A 612 7.72 -26.39 -2.19
C GLY A 612 8.21 -25.17 -1.43
N VAL A 613 9.29 -25.37 -0.69
CA VAL A 613 10.00 -24.29 0.00
C VAL A 613 11.47 -24.31 -0.36
N PHE A 614 12.14 -23.20 -0.11
CA PHE A 614 13.60 -23.06 -0.19
C PHE A 614 14.09 -22.17 0.95
N THR A 615 15.40 -22.19 1.17
CA THR A 615 16.11 -21.47 2.24
C THR A 615 16.81 -20.23 1.70
N LEU A 616 17.21 -19.34 2.60
CA LEU A 616 17.99 -18.16 2.23
C LEU A 616 19.36 -18.54 1.66
N ALA A 617 19.93 -19.66 2.11
CA ALA A 617 21.20 -20.18 1.61
C ALA A 617 21.09 -20.65 0.15
N GLU A 618 20.06 -21.44 -0.16
CA GLU A 618 19.75 -21.87 -1.54
C GLU A 618 19.45 -20.66 -2.44
N LEU A 619 18.65 -19.70 -1.97
CA LEU A 619 18.38 -18.45 -2.69
C LEU A 619 19.69 -17.70 -2.99
N LYS A 620 20.59 -17.60 -2.00
CA LYS A 620 21.89 -16.94 -2.18
C LYS A 620 22.81 -17.69 -3.14
N ALA A 621 22.73 -19.02 -3.19
CA ALA A 621 23.48 -19.84 -4.13
C ALA A 621 22.98 -19.62 -5.57
N ALA A 622 21.67 -19.77 -5.79
CA ALA A 622 21.03 -19.56 -7.09
C ALA A 622 21.22 -18.13 -7.61
N THR A 623 21.16 -17.12 -6.74
CA THR A 623 21.36 -15.69 -7.12
C THR A 623 22.79 -15.21 -6.90
N GLY A 624 23.75 -16.14 -6.71
CA GLY A 624 25.16 -15.84 -6.55
C GLY A 624 25.91 -15.80 -7.88
N TRP A 625 27.22 -16.04 -7.83
CA TRP A 625 28.04 -16.18 -9.04
C TRP A 625 27.58 -17.34 -9.92
N VAL A 626 26.97 -18.37 -9.32
CA VAL A 626 26.40 -19.52 -10.04
C VAL A 626 25.32 -19.06 -11.02
N GLY A 627 24.32 -18.33 -10.52
CA GLY A 627 23.25 -17.76 -11.35
C GLY A 627 23.77 -16.77 -12.38
N ILE A 628 24.78 -15.96 -12.05
CA ILE A 628 25.39 -15.02 -13.01
C ILE A 628 25.96 -15.76 -14.21
N LEU A 629 26.75 -16.80 -13.96
CA LEU A 629 27.38 -17.59 -15.01
C LEU A 629 26.31 -18.25 -15.90
N LEU A 630 25.31 -18.90 -15.28
CA LEU A 630 24.19 -19.52 -16.00
C LEU A 630 23.41 -18.50 -16.86
N HIS A 631 23.06 -17.35 -16.30
CA HIS A 631 22.37 -16.28 -17.01
C HIS A 631 23.21 -15.70 -18.16
N ALA A 632 24.51 -15.53 -17.95
CA ALA A 632 25.45 -15.10 -18.99
C ALA A 632 25.66 -16.15 -20.10
N GLY A 633 25.16 -17.37 -19.91
CA GLY A 633 25.32 -18.46 -20.87
C GLY A 633 26.73 -19.05 -20.87
N ILE A 634 27.44 -19.01 -19.74
CA ILE A 634 28.76 -19.61 -19.59
C ILE A 634 28.86 -20.36 -18.27
N TRP A 635 29.49 -21.51 -18.25
CA TRP A 635 29.73 -22.29 -17.03
C TRP A 635 31.16 -22.82 -17.04
N ILE A 636 31.75 -22.97 -15.85
CA ILE A 636 33.07 -23.57 -15.70
C ILE A 636 32.98 -24.80 -14.80
N GLY A 637 33.21 -25.97 -15.39
CA GLY A 637 33.17 -27.24 -14.68
C GLY A 637 34.21 -27.33 -13.56
N SER A 638 33.99 -28.24 -12.62
CA SER A 638 34.98 -28.60 -11.62
C SER A 638 36.25 -29.18 -12.27
N GLY A 639 37.43 -28.71 -11.86
CA GLY A 639 38.70 -29.20 -12.41
C GLY A 639 39.86 -28.21 -12.32
N LYS A 640 40.95 -28.50 -13.03
CA LYS A 640 42.11 -27.60 -13.15
C LYS A 640 41.77 -26.43 -14.09
N GLY A 641 42.55 -25.35 -14.02
CA GLY A 641 42.39 -24.19 -14.92
C GLY A 641 41.39 -23.13 -14.46
N ALA A 642 40.90 -23.18 -13.22
CA ALA A 642 39.91 -22.23 -12.69
C ALA A 642 40.34 -20.74 -12.74
N ALA A 643 41.63 -20.44 -12.88
CA ALA A 643 42.15 -19.08 -13.04
C ALA A 643 41.54 -18.33 -14.24
N ILE A 644 41.05 -19.04 -15.24
CA ILE A 644 40.33 -18.46 -16.39
C ILE A 644 39.09 -17.64 -15.97
N LEU A 645 38.52 -17.90 -14.79
CA LEU A 645 37.40 -17.13 -14.24
C LEU A 645 37.67 -15.64 -14.19
N PHE A 646 38.92 -15.23 -13.97
CA PHE A 646 39.29 -13.82 -14.00
C PHE A 646 38.89 -13.16 -15.33
N HIS A 647 39.28 -13.74 -16.46
CA HIS A 647 38.94 -13.20 -17.78
C HIS A 647 37.46 -13.36 -18.12
N ILE A 648 36.81 -14.43 -17.62
CA ILE A 648 35.35 -14.57 -17.75
C ILE A 648 34.66 -13.38 -17.06
N PHE A 649 35.01 -13.13 -15.81
CA PHE A 649 34.41 -12.06 -15.02
C PHE A 649 34.70 -10.67 -15.61
N HIS A 650 35.92 -10.40 -16.08
CA HIS A 650 36.24 -9.15 -16.78
C HIS A 650 35.47 -9.00 -18.09
N GLY A 651 35.32 -10.07 -18.88
CA GLY A 651 34.55 -10.06 -20.12
C GLY A 651 33.08 -9.73 -19.85
N LEU A 652 32.49 -10.35 -18.83
CA LEU A 652 31.12 -10.09 -18.41
C LEU A 652 30.91 -8.64 -17.92
N LEU A 653 31.87 -8.07 -17.17
CA LEU A 653 31.82 -6.67 -16.76
C LEU A 653 31.91 -5.71 -17.95
N ALA A 654 32.81 -5.98 -18.90
CA ALA A 654 33.03 -5.11 -20.05
C ALA A 654 31.81 -5.04 -20.97
N GLN A 655 31.04 -6.12 -21.06
CA GLN A 655 29.86 -6.19 -21.93
C GLN A 655 28.59 -5.59 -21.32
N ARG A 656 28.49 -5.47 -20.00
CA ARG A 656 27.35 -4.85 -19.30
C ARG A 656 27.84 -3.67 -18.46
N ARG A 657 27.78 -2.45 -19.03
CA ARG A 657 28.26 -1.20 -18.40
C ARG A 657 27.70 -0.92 -17.00
N ASP A 658 26.57 -1.53 -16.59
CA ASP A 658 25.89 -1.31 -15.30
C ASP A 658 25.83 -2.55 -14.39
N SER A 659 26.87 -3.40 -14.42
CA SER A 659 26.73 -4.80 -14.01
C SER A 659 26.26 -5.05 -12.54
N LEU A 660 25.09 -5.67 -12.43
CA LEU A 660 24.63 -6.49 -11.30
C LEU A 660 25.75 -7.38 -10.72
N TYR A 661 26.70 -7.79 -11.57
CA TYR A 661 27.79 -8.71 -11.26
C TYR A 661 28.77 -8.16 -10.23
N ARG A 662 29.12 -6.87 -10.31
CA ARG A 662 30.03 -6.26 -9.33
C ARG A 662 29.46 -6.34 -7.91
N TYR A 663 28.17 -6.08 -7.76
CA TYR A 663 27.48 -6.15 -6.47
C TYR A 663 27.41 -7.58 -5.90
N ILE A 664 27.36 -8.61 -6.75
CA ILE A 664 27.15 -9.99 -6.33
C ILE A 664 28.48 -10.73 -6.09
N ILE A 665 29.44 -10.60 -7.00
CA ILE A 665 30.72 -11.33 -7.00
C ILE A 665 31.72 -10.68 -6.02
N GLY A 666 31.80 -9.34 -6.03
CA GLY A 666 32.74 -8.55 -5.21
C GLY A 666 34.14 -8.42 -5.83
N ASP A 667 34.84 -7.34 -5.45
CA ASP A 667 36.13 -6.94 -6.05
C ASP A 667 37.25 -8.00 -6.04
N PRO A 668 37.41 -8.89 -5.02
CA PRO A 668 38.52 -9.85 -4.98
C PRO A 668 38.58 -10.83 -6.16
N ALA A 669 37.46 -11.11 -6.82
CA ALA A 669 37.41 -12.00 -7.98
C ALA A 669 37.94 -11.35 -9.28
N PHE A 670 38.13 -10.03 -9.27
CA PHE A 670 38.51 -9.23 -10.44
C PHE A 670 39.94 -8.69 -10.36
N GLU A 671 40.71 -9.00 -9.32
CA GLU A 671 42.06 -8.44 -9.12
C GLU A 671 43.14 -9.21 -9.88
N THR A 672 43.21 -10.55 -9.72
CA THR A 672 44.19 -11.40 -10.41
C THR A 672 43.64 -12.81 -10.72
N PRO A 673 44.20 -13.54 -11.71
CA PRO A 673 43.84 -14.94 -11.99
C PRO A 673 43.97 -15.88 -10.78
N GLU A 674 45.02 -15.72 -9.97
CA GLU A 674 45.25 -16.53 -8.77
C GLU A 674 44.22 -16.25 -7.69
N GLN A 675 43.88 -14.98 -7.46
CA GLN A 675 42.84 -14.59 -6.51
C GLN A 675 41.46 -15.06 -6.96
N ALA A 676 41.13 -15.00 -8.25
CA ALA A 676 39.86 -15.51 -8.77
C ALA A 676 39.71 -17.03 -8.55
N ALA A 677 40.78 -17.80 -8.79
CA ALA A 677 40.78 -19.24 -8.54
C ALA A 677 40.65 -19.57 -7.05
N LYS A 678 41.39 -18.86 -6.18
CA LYS A 678 41.30 -19.02 -4.73
C LYS A 678 39.90 -18.62 -4.22
N TRP A 679 39.38 -17.50 -4.68
CA TRP A 679 38.05 -17.00 -4.33
C TRP A 679 36.97 -18.04 -4.63
N ARG A 680 36.98 -18.67 -5.81
CA ARG A 680 36.01 -19.75 -6.14
C ARG A 680 36.14 -20.91 -5.16
N LYS A 681 37.37 -21.34 -4.86
CA LYS A 681 37.62 -22.43 -3.91
C LYS A 681 37.07 -22.09 -2.53
N ASP A 682 37.28 -20.87 -2.06
CA ASP A 682 36.79 -20.39 -0.77
C ASP A 682 35.24 -20.34 -0.79
N GLN A 683 34.60 -19.87 -1.86
CA GLN A 683 33.13 -19.90 -2.01
C GLN A 683 32.54 -21.32 -1.93
N LEU A 684 33.17 -22.30 -2.57
CA LEU A 684 32.73 -23.71 -2.54
C LEU A 684 32.94 -24.34 -1.16
N LYS A 685 34.02 -23.96 -0.47
CA LYS A 685 34.35 -24.49 0.85
C LYS A 685 33.44 -23.92 1.93
N ASP A 686 33.13 -22.63 1.84
CA ASP A 686 32.46 -21.88 2.92
C ASP A 686 30.93 -21.89 2.78
N ASN A 687 30.40 -22.34 1.64
CA ASN A 687 28.95 -22.36 1.38
C ASN A 687 28.48 -23.69 0.77
N GLN A 688 27.90 -24.52 1.63
CA GLN A 688 27.39 -25.86 1.26
C GLN A 688 26.35 -25.82 0.12
N SER A 689 25.38 -24.90 0.18
CA SER A 689 24.34 -24.79 -0.86
C SER A 689 24.93 -24.39 -2.22
N ILE A 690 26.03 -23.62 -2.25
CA ILE A 690 26.75 -23.34 -3.50
C ILE A 690 27.43 -24.61 -4.02
N ALA A 691 28.09 -25.36 -3.14
CA ALA A 691 28.79 -26.60 -3.53
C ALA A 691 27.83 -27.66 -4.08
N GLU A 692 26.68 -27.84 -3.44
CA GLU A 692 25.61 -28.76 -3.89
C GLU A 692 25.07 -28.34 -5.26
N LEU A 693 24.72 -27.07 -5.43
CA LEU A 693 24.20 -26.56 -6.69
C LEU A 693 25.22 -26.66 -7.83
N VAL A 694 26.50 -26.38 -7.55
CA VAL A 694 27.58 -26.53 -8.54
C VAL A 694 27.73 -27.98 -8.99
N THR A 695 27.60 -28.93 -8.05
CA THR A 695 27.65 -30.36 -8.36
C THR A 695 26.49 -30.77 -9.25
N GLU A 696 25.26 -30.33 -8.92
CA GLU A 696 24.07 -30.60 -9.72
C GLU A 696 24.20 -30.07 -11.17
N ILE A 697 24.74 -28.85 -11.33
CA ILE A 697 24.96 -28.25 -12.66
C ILE A 697 26.05 -29.00 -13.43
N ASP A 698 27.16 -29.35 -12.78
CA ASP A 698 28.23 -30.13 -13.40
C ASP A 698 27.72 -31.49 -13.89
N GLU A 699 26.93 -32.19 -13.07
CA GLU A 699 26.30 -33.47 -13.44
C GLU A 699 25.30 -33.30 -14.59
N ALA A 700 24.44 -32.27 -14.53
CA ALA A 700 23.47 -31.99 -15.58
C ALA A 700 24.15 -31.72 -16.94
N LEU A 701 25.21 -30.92 -16.96
CA LEU A 701 25.95 -30.60 -18.19
C LEU A 701 26.75 -31.80 -18.71
N GLN A 702 27.37 -32.59 -17.84
CA GLN A 702 28.08 -33.81 -18.22
C GLN A 702 27.14 -34.85 -18.83
N ASN A 703 25.94 -34.98 -18.26
CA ASN A 703 24.90 -35.91 -18.72
C ASN A 703 24.04 -35.36 -19.87
N GLN A 704 24.33 -34.15 -20.37
CA GLN A 704 23.56 -33.48 -21.42
C GLN A 704 22.06 -33.39 -21.09
N ALA A 705 21.73 -33.10 -19.83
CA ALA A 705 20.36 -32.91 -19.39
C ALA A 705 19.72 -31.67 -20.05
N ASP A 706 18.39 -31.67 -20.16
CA ASP A 706 17.67 -30.55 -20.74
C ASP A 706 17.64 -29.31 -19.82
N GLY A 707 17.68 -29.53 -18.51
CA GLY A 707 17.60 -28.48 -17.49
C GLY A 707 18.20 -28.86 -16.14
N VAL A 708 18.38 -27.86 -15.28
CA VAL A 708 18.82 -27.99 -13.88
C VAL A 708 17.87 -27.22 -12.98
N ASN A 709 17.58 -27.71 -11.77
CA ASN A 709 16.61 -27.07 -10.90
C ASN A 709 17.24 -25.90 -10.11
N LEU A 710 16.80 -24.68 -10.41
CA LEU A 710 17.12 -23.48 -9.62
C LEU A 710 15.90 -23.12 -8.76
N LEU A 711 15.95 -23.42 -7.46
CA LEU A 711 14.84 -23.15 -6.54
C LEU A 711 13.50 -23.73 -7.03
N HIS A 712 13.49 -24.99 -7.49
CA HIS A 712 12.34 -25.66 -8.12
C HIS A 712 11.96 -25.17 -9.53
N SER A 713 12.73 -24.25 -10.14
CA SER A 713 12.58 -23.90 -11.56
C SER A 713 13.50 -24.71 -12.47
N PRO A 714 13.00 -25.29 -13.57
CA PRO A 714 13.85 -25.95 -14.55
C PRO A 714 14.57 -24.91 -15.40
N PHE A 715 15.80 -24.56 -15.05
CA PHE A 715 16.62 -23.67 -15.86
C PHE A 715 17.18 -24.44 -17.07
N PRO A 716 16.98 -23.95 -18.31
CA PRO A 716 17.37 -24.70 -19.50
C PRO A 716 18.90 -24.69 -19.67
N VAL A 717 19.48 -25.88 -19.80
CA VAL A 717 20.92 -26.08 -20.07
C VAL A 717 21.19 -26.91 -21.33
N ALA A 718 20.15 -27.37 -22.03
CA ALA A 718 20.23 -28.20 -23.24
C ALA A 718 21.10 -27.61 -24.37
N ASP A 719 21.24 -26.29 -24.42
CA ASP A 719 21.97 -25.51 -25.43
C ASP A 719 23.39 -25.12 -24.99
N PHE A 720 23.84 -25.59 -23.83
CA PHE A 720 25.25 -25.46 -23.45
C PHE A 720 26.10 -26.50 -24.15
N ARG A 721 27.25 -26.08 -24.66
CA ARG A 721 28.22 -26.94 -25.34
C ARG A 721 29.61 -26.75 -24.74
N GLU A 722 30.32 -27.86 -24.62
CA GLU A 722 31.65 -27.89 -24.03
C GLU A 722 32.69 -27.28 -24.98
N VAL A 723 33.59 -26.48 -24.41
CA VAL A 723 34.80 -25.94 -25.02
C VAL A 723 35.95 -26.02 -24.02
N LYS A 724 37.12 -26.46 -24.46
CA LYS A 724 38.31 -26.46 -23.59
C LYS A 724 38.98 -25.11 -23.73
N ALA A 725 39.11 -24.38 -22.62
CA ALA A 725 39.70 -23.04 -22.63
C ALA A 725 40.77 -22.89 -21.56
N LYS A 726 41.82 -22.11 -21.85
CA LYS A 726 42.86 -21.75 -20.87
C LYS A 726 43.39 -20.35 -21.10
N ILE A 727 43.99 -19.76 -20.07
CA ILE A 727 44.76 -18.52 -20.23
C ILE A 727 45.97 -18.82 -21.13
N ARG A 728 46.25 -17.98 -22.13
CA ARG A 728 47.42 -18.13 -23.00
C ARG A 728 48.69 -18.21 -22.16
N GLY A 729 49.53 -19.22 -22.45
CA GLY A 729 50.74 -19.51 -21.67
C GLY A 729 50.53 -20.37 -20.42
N SER A 730 49.29 -20.61 -19.98
CA SER A 730 49.02 -21.53 -18.87
C SER A 730 49.09 -23.01 -19.28
N ARG A 731 49.34 -23.88 -18.30
CA ARG A 731 49.53 -25.33 -18.51
C ARG A 731 48.22 -26.11 -18.64
N TYR A 732 47.17 -25.71 -17.95
CA TYR A 732 45.95 -26.53 -17.77
C TYR A 732 44.75 -25.91 -18.48
N PHE A 733 44.04 -26.72 -19.27
CA PHE A 733 42.71 -26.37 -19.79
C PHE A 733 41.66 -26.54 -18.70
N ALA A 734 40.77 -25.55 -18.60
CA ALA A 734 39.51 -25.65 -17.90
C ALA A 734 38.44 -26.25 -18.84
N GLN A 735 37.51 -26.98 -18.25
CA GLN A 735 36.30 -27.39 -18.92
C GLN A 735 35.29 -26.25 -18.81
N VAL A 736 34.98 -25.62 -19.95
CA VAL A 736 34.02 -24.50 -20.02
C VAL A 736 32.84 -24.96 -20.85
N TYR A 737 31.64 -24.56 -20.47
CA TYR A 737 30.43 -24.76 -21.24
C TYR A 737 29.88 -23.41 -21.63
N VAL A 738 29.44 -23.25 -22.87
CA VAL A 738 28.86 -21.99 -23.36
C VAL A 738 27.56 -22.25 -24.07
N ARG A 739 26.60 -21.35 -23.87
CA ARG A 739 25.30 -21.36 -24.52
C ARG A 739 25.46 -20.92 -25.97
N ILE A 740 25.20 -21.83 -26.90
CA ILE A 740 25.27 -21.57 -28.34
C ILE A 740 23.95 -21.00 -28.87
N LYS A 741 24.01 -20.09 -29.84
CA LYS A 741 22.83 -19.60 -30.56
C LYS A 741 22.81 -20.13 -31.99
N ASN A 742 21.68 -20.70 -32.43
CA ASN A 742 21.53 -21.22 -33.79
C ASN A 742 22.64 -22.24 -34.14
N ASN A 743 23.40 -22.00 -35.21
CA ASN A 743 24.51 -22.84 -35.69
C ASN A 743 25.90 -22.35 -35.21
N GLU A 744 25.95 -21.49 -34.19
CA GLU A 744 27.20 -20.99 -33.58
C GLU A 744 28.02 -22.15 -33.00
N ILE A 745 29.31 -22.22 -33.32
CA ILE A 745 30.21 -23.20 -32.69
C ILE A 745 30.64 -22.71 -31.28
N PRO A 746 31.02 -23.61 -30.35
CA PRO A 746 31.31 -23.21 -28.97
C PRO A 746 32.40 -22.13 -28.82
N GLU A 747 33.38 -22.10 -29.71
CA GLU A 747 34.44 -21.07 -29.68
C GLU A 747 33.93 -19.67 -30.02
N GLU A 748 33.01 -19.58 -30.99
CA GLU A 748 32.33 -18.34 -31.36
C GLU A 748 31.44 -17.85 -30.22
N ALA A 749 30.70 -18.76 -29.57
CA ALA A 749 29.89 -18.45 -28.40
C ALA A 749 30.75 -17.92 -27.25
N LEU A 750 31.92 -18.53 -27.01
CA LEU A 750 32.87 -18.04 -26.00
C LEU A 750 33.41 -16.65 -26.36
N GLN A 751 33.81 -16.42 -27.61
CA GLN A 751 34.26 -15.11 -28.10
C GLN A 751 33.16 -14.04 -27.97
N ARG A 752 31.89 -14.39 -28.23
CA ARG A 752 30.74 -13.50 -28.06
C ARG A 752 30.55 -13.11 -26.60
N ILE A 753 30.73 -14.03 -25.65
CA ILE A 753 30.55 -13.77 -24.21
C ILE A 753 31.74 -13.01 -23.60
N LEU A 754 32.96 -13.26 -24.07
CA LEU A 754 34.17 -12.64 -23.51
C LEU A 754 34.56 -11.33 -24.19
N GLY A 755 34.15 -11.11 -25.45
CA GLY A 755 34.56 -9.94 -26.21
C GLY A 755 36.08 -9.81 -26.28
N ASP A 756 36.60 -8.64 -25.96
CA ASP A 756 38.04 -8.35 -26.03
C ASP A 756 38.89 -9.24 -25.10
N GLU A 757 38.33 -9.76 -24.02
CA GLU A 757 39.05 -10.67 -23.09
C GLU A 757 39.44 -11.99 -23.75
N MET A 758 38.79 -12.38 -24.85
CA MET A 758 39.13 -13.59 -25.59
C MET A 758 40.57 -13.57 -26.14
N ARG A 759 41.18 -12.38 -26.33
CA ARG A 759 42.59 -12.26 -26.74
C ARG A 759 43.56 -12.91 -25.73
N HIS A 760 43.17 -13.02 -24.47
CA HIS A 760 43.95 -13.64 -23.41
C HIS A 760 43.69 -15.15 -23.28
N ILE A 761 42.73 -15.69 -24.03
CA ILE A 761 42.27 -17.07 -23.94
C ILE A 761 42.70 -17.88 -25.19
N GLU A 762 43.12 -19.12 -24.94
CA GLU A 762 43.28 -20.17 -25.95
C GLU A 762 42.12 -21.16 -25.78
N ALA A 763 41.26 -21.26 -26.79
CA ALA A 763 40.15 -22.22 -26.84
C ALA A 763 40.46 -23.35 -27.84
N LYS A 764 39.92 -24.54 -27.57
CA LYS A 764 39.94 -25.69 -28.47
C LYS A 764 38.57 -26.35 -28.53
N PRO A 765 38.15 -26.84 -29.70
CA PRO A 765 36.94 -27.66 -29.80
C PRO A 765 37.17 -28.96 -29.02
N LYS A 766 36.07 -29.58 -28.56
CA LYS A 766 36.14 -30.92 -28.02
C LYS A 766 36.35 -31.95 -29.12
#